data_AF-A0A1Q9N9R3-F1
#
_entry.id   AF-A0A1Q9N9R3-F1
#
_cell.length_a   1.000
_cell.length_b   1.000
_cell.length_c   1.000
_cell.angle_alpha   90.00
_cell.angle_beta   90.00
_cell.angle_gamma   90.00
#
_symmetry.space_group_name_H-M   'P 1'
#
loop_
_entity.id
_entity.type
_entity.pdbx_description
1 polymer ?
#
loop_
_entity_poly.entity_id
_entity_poly.type
_entity_poly.pdbx_seq_one_letter_code
_entity_poly.pdbx_strand_id
1 'polypeptide(L)'
;MANAKPMLQFLSQLNKTKAGKLTDVGIRIDSITKGIKNSPKPNYSQTDIISYLEDSKRLMSDMVNKIFEGFSRTMLPILRGGAPETTGDEDFFLEEEKKLAEFNKLKTENERLKREVVSVKVGSPITTTSGISKEEFMTLQTELNDKEIQLQKKDFEIQRITLENQNSQETIQNYQYKIGQNESKLNEYSANITSLQNELDNITRQKSIFINQLDNSSKEISSYREQIDEIQISASRKEREIRDLREKVDEFQDLENENEKLRQAVVDAADRIKKSATDIKDIQEQARSEISSKENEIRLISVKLETLQEEKELLLIDSQEVSKAVGYYRTEFEKTQKELQSNQSEMEAMEVQLNMLMSGAVSTSSQPSSSPDPLSMLDSISQIDAQDEQFEEIQKQLVTITEERNKSQDEIRRYTAELGHLTSEITELNRTVKRLEADKVGLSQDLDTVKQELDIELEQRRRMQESSNKYRLEKTEIEQKHLELSSEFDSLKASIEGIKRDYERKLKTTDDLDNRIKGLREERDTLESDIKTLNNKNKKYQKDIRELNTKIEDLELEINEKDNLNNQLKKEIQKEKKEKSELIHQLESLSKDLDDVKFKFDLQMKTSTAEEVERNTLLETVSGYRSREADLNKQIIQLKTISKEAQVETDNLKQEINLKEKQIEVHLGRQKELNDVLIKLRSEADDLAQFKYETEAITTTKEVEIETLQRQVNKLEKDINNLEKSLSETKNKLNESSEQNIIMKNEISEKDRLLKSELDTLQESSSKEIEVLQKKFSREKELSEFYKRSLEDDPKYMILLILNEVRKATTKELERTTRRPTAIVKRLVKSLEGEGYLKISADEEMVEMVKNFPPI
;
A
#
# COMPACT_ATOMS: atom_id res chain seq x y z
N MET A 1 -44.91 23.87 -3.33
CA MET A 1 -46.10 24.72 -3.60
C MET A 1 -45.80 26.21 -3.82
N ALA A 2 -44.62 26.76 -3.48
CA ALA A 2 -44.34 28.20 -3.66
C ALA A 2 -44.19 28.67 -5.12
N ASN A 3 -43.85 27.78 -6.07
CA ASN A 3 -43.52 28.15 -7.46
C ASN A 3 -44.70 28.16 -8.46
N ALA A 4 -45.90 27.69 -8.09
CA ALA A 4 -47.05 27.65 -9.01
C ALA A 4 -47.91 28.94 -8.97
N LYS A 5 -47.74 29.76 -7.93
CA LYS A 5 -48.58 30.93 -7.65
C LYS A 5 -48.42 32.08 -8.67
N PRO A 6 -47.20 32.42 -9.14
CA PRO A 6 -47.00 33.47 -10.13
C PRO A 6 -47.59 33.11 -11.50
N MET A 7 -47.44 31.84 -11.92
CA MET A 7 -47.93 31.34 -13.20
C MET A 7 -49.47 31.29 -13.25
N LEU A 8 -50.12 30.90 -12.14
CA LEU A 8 -51.57 30.96 -11.99
C LEU A 8 -52.08 32.41 -11.93
N GLN A 9 -51.32 33.35 -11.34
CA GLN A 9 -51.66 34.78 -11.38
C GLN A 9 -51.54 35.37 -12.79
N PHE A 10 -50.51 35.01 -13.55
CA PHE A 10 -50.32 35.43 -14.93
C PHE A 10 -51.45 34.93 -15.86
N LEU A 11 -51.79 33.64 -15.78
CA LEU A 11 -52.91 33.06 -16.54
C LEU A 11 -54.26 33.66 -16.13
N SER A 12 -54.45 34.00 -14.84
CA SER A 12 -55.64 34.71 -14.37
C SER A 12 -55.71 36.16 -14.87
N GLN A 13 -54.59 36.84 -15.08
CA GLN A 13 -54.55 38.20 -15.62
C GLN A 13 -54.83 38.22 -17.13
N LEU A 14 -54.32 37.23 -17.87
CA LEU A 14 -54.67 37.00 -19.28
C LEU A 14 -56.16 36.73 -19.49
N ASN A 15 -56.83 36.05 -18.55
CA ASN A 15 -58.28 35.78 -18.66
C ASN A 15 -59.14 37.01 -18.30
N LYS A 16 -58.58 38.01 -17.59
CA LYS A 16 -59.29 39.24 -17.21
C LYS A 16 -59.25 40.33 -18.29
N THR A 17 -58.31 40.25 -19.24
CA THR A 17 -58.23 41.16 -20.39
C THR A 17 -59.23 40.73 -21.47
N LYS A 18 -60.51 40.88 -21.13
CA LYS A 18 -61.63 40.60 -22.03
C LYS A 18 -61.98 41.89 -22.79
N ALA A 19 -61.41 42.07 -23.97
CA ALA A 19 -61.85 43.08 -24.93
C ALA A 19 -61.73 42.55 -26.36
N GLY A 20 -62.88 42.18 -26.94
CA GLY A 20 -63.13 42.17 -28.39
C GLY A 20 -62.43 41.11 -29.27
N LYS A 21 -63.23 40.19 -29.81
CA LYS A 21 -62.99 39.40 -31.05
C LYS A 21 -61.92 38.28 -31.06
N LEU A 22 -61.64 37.61 -29.94
CA LEU A 22 -60.84 36.36 -29.92
C LEU A 22 -61.55 35.23 -29.13
N THR A 23 -62.75 34.84 -29.59
CA THR A 23 -63.57 33.81 -28.93
C THR A 23 -62.93 32.41 -28.93
N ASP A 24 -62.09 32.08 -29.91
CA ASP A 24 -61.45 30.75 -29.99
C ASP A 24 -60.25 30.55 -29.06
N VAL A 25 -59.53 31.62 -28.72
CA VAL A 25 -58.35 31.55 -27.82
C VAL A 25 -58.81 31.40 -26.36
N GLY A 26 -59.89 32.08 -25.97
CA GLY A 26 -60.48 31.96 -24.64
C GLY A 26 -60.99 30.54 -24.33
N ILE A 27 -61.59 29.85 -25.31
CA ILE A 27 -62.15 28.50 -25.12
C ILE A 27 -61.06 27.46 -24.87
N ARG A 28 -59.86 27.60 -25.47
CA ARG A 28 -58.77 26.62 -25.34
C ARG A 28 -57.89 26.83 -24.11
N ILE A 29 -57.67 28.08 -23.67
CA ILE A 29 -56.99 28.37 -22.40
C ILE A 29 -57.84 27.91 -21.20
N ASP A 30 -59.16 28.01 -21.29
CA ASP A 30 -60.09 27.47 -20.28
C ASP A 30 -60.03 25.93 -20.19
N SER A 31 -59.73 25.22 -21.29
CA SER A 31 -59.56 23.77 -21.31
C SER A 31 -58.28 23.33 -20.59
N ILE A 32 -57.16 24.02 -20.80
CA ILE A 32 -55.88 23.77 -20.12
C ILE A 32 -56.01 24.11 -18.62
N THR A 33 -56.65 25.23 -18.29
CA THR A 33 -56.87 25.65 -16.91
C THR A 33 -57.82 24.71 -16.16
N LYS A 34 -58.87 24.19 -16.82
CA LYS A 34 -59.75 23.14 -16.28
C LYS A 34 -59.04 21.80 -16.15
N GLY A 35 -58.16 21.44 -17.08
CA GLY A 35 -57.36 20.19 -17.00
C GLY A 35 -56.44 20.18 -15.78
N ILE A 36 -55.76 21.30 -15.50
CA ILE A 36 -54.88 21.45 -14.33
C ILE A 36 -55.68 21.51 -13.02
N LYS A 37 -56.87 22.13 -13.02
CA LYS A 37 -57.77 22.18 -11.84
C LYS A 37 -58.45 20.85 -11.52
N ASN A 38 -58.81 20.05 -12.53
CA ASN A 38 -59.61 18.84 -12.36
C ASN A 38 -58.77 17.58 -12.09
N SER A 39 -57.44 17.63 -12.19
CA SER A 39 -56.54 16.53 -11.83
C SER A 39 -55.17 17.04 -11.37
N PRO A 40 -55.08 17.64 -10.16
CA PRO A 40 -53.81 18.07 -9.62
C PRO A 40 -52.97 16.84 -9.23
N LYS A 41 -52.01 16.45 -10.07
CA LYS A 41 -51.00 15.48 -9.66
C LYS A 41 -50.00 16.19 -8.72
N PRO A 42 -49.67 15.61 -7.55
CA PRO A 42 -48.85 16.28 -6.55
C PRO A 42 -47.39 16.55 -6.99
N ASN A 43 -46.90 15.84 -8.01
CA ASN A 43 -45.60 16.08 -8.65
C ASN A 43 -45.76 15.93 -10.17
N TYR A 44 -45.68 17.03 -10.91
CA TYR A 44 -45.46 16.97 -12.37
C TYR A 44 -44.00 16.59 -12.59
N SER A 45 -43.73 15.54 -13.36
CA SER A 45 -42.37 15.19 -13.73
C SER A 45 -41.79 16.26 -14.66
N GLN A 46 -40.46 16.38 -14.72
CA GLN A 46 -39.79 17.30 -15.64
C GLN A 46 -40.21 17.06 -17.10
N THR A 47 -40.48 15.80 -17.45
CA THR A 47 -41.00 15.37 -18.76
C THR A 47 -42.40 15.91 -19.03
N ASP A 48 -43.30 15.92 -18.04
CA ASP A 48 -44.65 16.47 -18.19
C ASP A 48 -44.61 17.98 -18.45
N ILE A 49 -43.74 18.70 -17.73
CA ILE A 49 -43.57 20.15 -17.88
C ILE A 49 -42.98 20.50 -19.25
N ILE A 50 -42.00 19.72 -19.72
CA ILE A 50 -41.40 19.89 -21.05
C ILE A 50 -42.45 19.64 -22.14
N SER A 51 -43.26 18.58 -22.03
CA SER A 51 -44.35 18.31 -22.97
C SER A 51 -45.36 19.46 -23.05
N TYR A 52 -45.76 20.05 -21.92
CA TYR A 52 -46.66 21.21 -21.91
C TYR A 52 -46.05 22.47 -22.53
N LEU A 53 -44.74 22.68 -22.36
CA LEU A 53 -44.01 23.81 -22.95
C LEU A 53 -43.86 23.63 -24.47
N GLU A 54 -43.58 22.42 -24.93
CA GLU A 54 -43.48 22.10 -26.36
C GLU A 54 -44.84 22.24 -27.06
N ASP A 55 -45.92 21.76 -26.44
CA ASP A 55 -47.29 21.95 -26.96
C ASP A 55 -47.69 23.43 -27.00
N SER A 56 -47.33 24.20 -25.97
CA SER A 56 -47.59 25.65 -25.93
C SER A 56 -46.77 26.40 -26.99
N LYS A 57 -45.52 26.01 -27.21
CA LYS A 57 -44.65 26.56 -28.26
C LYS A 57 -45.21 26.27 -29.65
N ARG A 58 -45.66 25.03 -29.89
CA ARG A 58 -46.30 24.63 -31.14
C ARG A 58 -47.59 25.43 -31.39
N LEU A 59 -48.40 25.62 -30.34
CA LEU A 59 -49.64 26.40 -30.42
C LEU A 59 -49.38 27.88 -30.73
N MET A 60 -48.37 28.50 -30.08
CA MET A 60 -47.98 29.87 -30.38
C MET A 60 -47.42 30.01 -31.80
N SER A 61 -46.63 29.04 -32.26
CA SER A 61 -46.14 29.02 -33.64
C SER A 61 -47.28 28.94 -34.65
N ASP A 62 -48.28 28.08 -34.42
CA ASP A 62 -49.47 27.98 -35.27
C ASP A 62 -50.31 29.27 -35.22
N MET A 63 -50.37 29.95 -34.08
CA MET A 63 -51.09 31.20 -33.92
C MET A 63 -50.40 32.37 -34.63
N VAL A 64 -49.06 32.46 -34.51
CA VAL A 64 -48.25 33.42 -35.27
C VAL A 64 -48.38 33.16 -36.77
N ASN A 65 -48.33 31.91 -37.21
CA ASN A 65 -48.52 31.57 -38.61
C ASN A 65 -49.93 31.92 -39.11
N LYS A 66 -50.98 31.71 -38.32
CA LYS A 66 -52.36 32.12 -38.69
C LYS A 66 -52.58 33.63 -38.67
N ILE A 67 -51.96 34.34 -37.74
CA ILE A 67 -51.98 35.81 -37.72
C ILE A 67 -51.21 36.35 -38.93
N PHE A 68 -50.06 35.74 -39.26
CA PHE A 68 -49.25 36.12 -40.41
C PHE A 68 -49.93 35.75 -41.74
N GLU A 69 -50.62 34.60 -41.85
CA GLU A 69 -51.46 34.25 -42.99
C GLU A 69 -52.68 35.18 -43.09
N GLY A 70 -53.32 35.54 -41.98
CA GLY A 70 -54.41 36.50 -41.94
C GLY A 70 -53.96 37.88 -42.39
N PHE A 71 -52.82 38.35 -41.88
CA PHE A 71 -52.20 39.61 -42.31
C PHE A 71 -51.76 39.55 -43.78
N SER A 72 -51.20 38.43 -44.22
CA SER A 72 -50.73 38.24 -45.60
C SER A 72 -51.88 38.11 -46.60
N ARG A 73 -53.02 37.54 -46.22
CA ARG A 73 -54.22 37.46 -47.07
C ARG A 73 -55.02 38.76 -47.10
N THR A 74 -55.00 39.54 -46.01
CA THR A 74 -55.87 40.72 -45.88
C THR A 74 -55.14 42.02 -46.20
N MET A 75 -53.91 42.21 -45.73
CA MET A 75 -53.18 43.49 -45.84
C MET A 75 -52.16 43.53 -46.98
N LEU A 76 -51.57 42.38 -47.34
CA LEU A 76 -50.55 42.31 -48.40
C LEU A 76 -51.08 42.60 -49.83
N PRO A 77 -52.33 42.24 -50.19
CA PRO A 77 -52.96 42.71 -51.43
C PRO A 77 -53.20 44.22 -51.44
N ILE A 78 -53.68 44.78 -50.31
CA ILE A 78 -53.93 46.22 -50.11
C ILE A 78 -52.64 47.04 -50.26
N LEU A 79 -51.50 46.52 -49.76
CA LEU A 79 -50.20 47.19 -49.84
C LEU A 79 -49.50 47.01 -51.19
N ARG A 80 -49.86 46.00 -52.01
CA ARG A 80 -49.29 45.78 -53.35
C ARG A 80 -50.10 46.37 -54.50
N GLY A 81 -51.18 47.11 -54.21
CA GLY A 81 -52.06 47.65 -55.25
C GLY A 81 -52.84 46.57 -56.03
N GLY A 82 -52.94 45.35 -55.48
CA GLY A 82 -53.77 44.29 -56.03
C GLY A 82 -55.15 44.37 -55.38
N ALA A 83 -56.19 44.60 -56.20
CA ALA A 83 -57.57 44.72 -55.75
C ALA A 83 -57.96 43.57 -54.79
N PRO A 84 -58.53 43.87 -53.61
CA PRO A 84 -59.07 42.84 -52.74
C PRO A 84 -60.37 42.32 -53.35
N GLU A 85 -60.47 41.01 -53.57
CA GLU A 85 -61.76 40.31 -53.73
C GLU A 85 -62.49 40.30 -52.38
N THR A 86 -62.92 41.47 -51.90
CA THR A 86 -63.87 41.58 -50.80
C THR A 86 -64.85 42.72 -51.09
N THR A 87 -66.11 42.32 -51.22
CA THR A 87 -67.31 43.04 -51.66
C THR A 87 -67.76 44.18 -50.74
N GLY A 88 -66.87 45.13 -50.39
CA GLY A 88 -67.20 46.17 -49.40
C GLY A 88 -66.74 47.59 -49.71
N ASP A 89 -65.66 47.78 -50.49
CA ASP A 89 -65.08 49.10 -50.76
C ASP A 89 -64.94 49.40 -52.26
N GLU A 90 -65.72 48.70 -53.12
CA GLU A 90 -65.86 49.08 -54.53
C GLU A 90 -66.52 50.46 -54.68
N ASP A 91 -67.33 50.88 -53.70
CA ASP A 91 -68.05 52.16 -53.74
C ASP A 91 -67.10 53.37 -53.76
N PHE A 92 -65.91 53.32 -53.12
CA PHE A 92 -65.01 54.49 -53.10
C PHE A 92 -64.32 54.72 -54.45
N PHE A 93 -63.81 53.64 -55.07
CA PHE A 93 -63.19 53.72 -56.39
C PHE A 93 -64.22 53.96 -57.50
N LEU A 94 -65.43 53.38 -57.41
CA LEU A 94 -66.55 53.68 -58.31
C LEU A 94 -67.03 55.14 -58.17
N GLU A 95 -66.98 55.72 -56.97
CA GLU A 95 -67.37 57.12 -56.75
C GLU A 95 -66.33 58.09 -57.32
N GLU A 96 -65.03 57.83 -57.17
CA GLU A 96 -63.98 58.63 -57.82
C GLU A 96 -63.98 58.49 -59.34
N GLU A 97 -64.20 57.28 -59.86
CA GLU A 97 -64.30 57.03 -61.29
C GLU A 97 -65.56 57.67 -61.89
N LYS A 98 -66.68 57.67 -61.15
CA LYS A 98 -67.90 58.45 -61.49
C LYS A 98 -67.63 59.96 -61.47
N LYS A 99 -66.96 60.49 -60.45
CA LYS A 99 -66.61 61.91 -60.37
C LYS A 99 -65.67 62.34 -61.50
N LEU A 100 -64.73 61.48 -61.90
CA LEU A 100 -63.85 61.72 -63.04
C LEU A 100 -64.63 61.68 -64.37
N ALA A 101 -65.55 60.73 -64.52
CA ALA A 101 -66.45 60.68 -65.68
C ALA A 101 -67.38 61.90 -65.74
N GLU A 102 -67.90 62.35 -64.60
CA GLU A 102 -68.73 63.54 -64.46
C GLU A 102 -67.94 64.83 -64.75
N PHE A 103 -66.71 64.94 -64.26
CA PHE A 103 -65.79 66.03 -64.61
C PHE A 103 -65.52 66.09 -66.12
N ASN A 104 -65.24 64.95 -66.75
CA ASN A 104 -65.00 64.88 -68.19
C ASN A 104 -66.26 65.24 -69.00
N LYS A 105 -67.45 64.86 -68.51
CA LYS A 105 -68.75 65.24 -69.08
C LYS A 105 -68.99 66.74 -68.97
N LEU A 106 -68.77 67.33 -67.79
CA LEU A 106 -68.87 68.77 -67.54
C LEU A 106 -67.91 69.57 -68.40
N LYS A 107 -66.66 69.10 -68.55
CA LYS A 107 -65.66 69.70 -69.43
C LYS A 107 -66.10 69.70 -70.89
N THR A 108 -66.65 68.58 -71.36
CA THR A 108 -67.15 68.45 -72.74
C THR A 108 -68.36 69.36 -73.00
N GLU A 109 -69.28 69.44 -72.03
CA GLU A 109 -70.47 70.29 -72.10
C GLU A 109 -70.13 71.79 -72.02
N ASN A 110 -69.13 72.14 -71.23
CA ASN A 110 -68.58 73.49 -71.17
C ASN A 110 -67.97 73.90 -72.53
N GLU A 111 -67.15 73.03 -73.16
CA GLU A 111 -66.63 73.27 -74.50
C GLU A 111 -67.72 73.30 -75.60
N ARG A 112 -68.87 72.66 -75.37
CA ARG A 112 -70.06 72.79 -76.23
C ARG A 112 -70.73 74.17 -76.05
N LEU A 113 -70.95 74.60 -74.81
CA LEU A 113 -71.53 75.90 -74.47
C LEU A 113 -70.65 77.06 -74.95
N LYS A 114 -69.32 76.96 -74.82
CA LYS A 114 -68.38 77.94 -75.40
C LYS A 114 -68.57 78.07 -76.91
N ARG A 115 -68.68 76.94 -77.62
CA ARG A 115 -68.93 76.94 -79.07
C ARG A 115 -70.29 77.52 -79.43
N GLU A 116 -71.33 77.24 -78.66
CA GLU A 116 -72.66 77.82 -78.86
C GLU A 116 -72.68 79.34 -78.62
N VAL A 117 -72.10 79.82 -77.52
CA VAL A 117 -71.95 81.26 -77.22
C VAL A 117 -71.17 81.96 -78.32
N VAL A 118 -70.08 81.35 -78.82
CA VAL A 118 -69.31 81.86 -79.96
C VAL A 118 -70.15 81.85 -81.25
N SER A 119 -70.94 80.81 -81.53
CA SER A 119 -71.79 80.75 -82.72
C SER A 119 -72.90 81.81 -82.73
N VAL A 120 -73.44 82.16 -81.55
CA VAL A 120 -74.42 83.25 -81.39
C VAL A 120 -73.74 84.62 -81.50
N LYS A 121 -72.49 84.75 -81.03
CA LYS A 121 -71.66 85.98 -81.18
C LYS A 121 -71.12 86.22 -82.59
N VAL A 122 -70.88 85.16 -83.37
CA VAL A 122 -70.26 85.21 -84.71
C VAL A 122 -71.29 85.02 -85.83
N GLY A 123 -72.56 84.76 -85.49
CA GLY A 123 -73.68 84.87 -86.42
C GLY A 123 -73.69 86.25 -87.09
N SER A 124 -73.68 86.25 -88.42
CA SER A 124 -73.41 87.37 -89.32
C SER A 124 -73.85 88.75 -88.84
N PRO A 125 -73.06 89.82 -89.10
CA PRO A 125 -73.47 91.18 -88.81
C PRO A 125 -74.84 91.43 -89.43
N ILE A 126 -75.83 91.78 -88.60
CA ILE A 126 -77.16 92.17 -89.03
C ILE A 126 -77.01 93.46 -89.83
N THR A 127 -76.72 93.32 -91.13
CA THR A 127 -76.85 94.41 -92.09
C THR A 127 -78.33 94.70 -92.21
N THR A 128 -78.70 95.92 -91.81
CA THR A 128 -80.04 96.48 -91.83
C THR A 128 -80.70 96.38 -93.20
N THR A 129 -81.40 95.28 -93.48
CA THR A 129 -82.55 95.23 -94.38
C THR A 129 -83.31 93.92 -94.15
N SER A 130 -84.58 94.07 -93.80
CA SER A 130 -85.64 93.05 -93.58
C SER A 130 -85.53 92.11 -92.36
N GLY A 131 -86.36 92.38 -91.36
CA GLY A 131 -87.32 91.35 -90.91
C GLY A 131 -87.10 90.62 -89.59
N ILE A 132 -86.14 90.98 -88.75
CA ILE A 132 -86.06 90.42 -87.38
C ILE A 132 -86.84 91.35 -86.46
N SER A 133 -87.91 90.85 -85.86
CA SER A 133 -88.72 91.63 -84.93
C SER A 133 -87.89 91.97 -83.68
N LYS A 134 -88.19 93.12 -83.03
CA LYS A 134 -87.53 93.49 -81.77
C LYS A 134 -87.67 92.39 -80.70
N GLU A 135 -88.74 91.60 -80.76
CA GLU A 135 -88.95 90.43 -79.90
C GLU A 135 -87.94 89.31 -80.18
N GLU A 136 -87.66 88.97 -81.44
CA GLU A 136 -86.67 87.93 -81.78
C GLU A 136 -85.24 88.33 -81.36
N PHE A 137 -84.86 89.60 -81.51
CA PHE A 137 -83.56 90.08 -81.03
C PHE A 137 -83.45 90.03 -79.50
N MET A 138 -84.49 90.46 -78.77
CA MET A 138 -84.50 90.38 -77.31
C MET A 138 -84.53 88.92 -76.82
N THR A 139 -85.15 88.02 -77.57
CA THR A 139 -85.18 86.58 -77.26
C THR A 139 -83.78 85.98 -77.42
N LEU A 140 -83.08 86.26 -78.53
CA LEU A 140 -81.70 85.82 -78.75
C LEU A 140 -80.71 86.42 -77.74
N GLN A 141 -80.89 87.68 -77.35
CA GLN A 141 -80.06 88.31 -76.32
C GLN A 141 -80.28 87.67 -74.94
N THR A 142 -81.52 87.31 -74.62
CA THR A 142 -81.85 86.60 -73.38
C THR A 142 -81.26 85.18 -73.39
N GLU A 143 -81.36 84.48 -74.52
CA GLU A 143 -80.79 83.15 -74.70
C GLU A 143 -79.25 83.17 -74.62
N LEU A 144 -78.59 84.20 -75.17
CA LEU A 144 -77.15 84.39 -75.04
C LEU A 144 -76.74 84.61 -73.58
N ASN A 145 -77.44 85.49 -72.87
CA ASN A 145 -77.16 85.77 -71.46
C ASN A 145 -77.37 84.52 -70.60
N ASP A 146 -78.43 83.75 -70.84
CA ASP A 146 -78.69 82.48 -70.13
C ASP A 146 -77.60 81.44 -70.40
N LYS A 147 -77.11 81.33 -71.65
CA LYS A 147 -75.98 80.46 -72.00
C LYS A 147 -74.66 80.92 -71.40
N GLU A 148 -74.39 82.22 -71.32
CA GLU A 148 -73.22 82.77 -70.63
C GLU A 148 -73.28 82.51 -69.11
N ILE A 149 -74.45 82.63 -68.49
CA ILE A 149 -74.65 82.29 -67.07
C ILE A 149 -74.45 80.78 -66.83
N GLN A 150 -74.97 79.92 -67.72
CA GLN A 150 -74.74 78.47 -67.63
C GLN A 150 -73.27 78.11 -67.80
N LEU A 151 -72.57 78.78 -68.73
CA LEU A 151 -71.14 78.60 -68.94
C LEU A 151 -70.35 78.96 -67.66
N GLN A 152 -70.62 80.12 -67.07
CA GLN A 152 -70.00 80.54 -65.82
C GLN A 152 -70.26 79.55 -64.68
N LYS A 153 -71.49 79.05 -64.53
CA LYS A 153 -71.82 78.02 -63.53
C LYS A 153 -71.01 76.74 -63.73
N LYS A 154 -70.84 76.29 -64.98
CA LYS A 154 -70.04 75.10 -65.31
C LYS A 154 -68.54 75.33 -65.11
N ASP A 155 -68.03 76.54 -65.38
CA ASP A 155 -66.64 76.91 -65.08
C ASP A 155 -66.37 76.88 -63.57
N PHE A 156 -67.28 77.42 -62.75
CA PHE A 156 -67.19 77.35 -61.29
C PHE A 156 -67.20 75.91 -60.77
N GLU A 157 -68.05 75.04 -61.35
CA GLU A 157 -68.12 73.64 -60.94
C GLU A 157 -66.86 72.85 -61.33
N ILE A 158 -66.28 73.13 -62.50
CA ILE A 158 -64.97 72.58 -62.90
C ILE A 158 -63.86 73.06 -61.96
N GLN A 159 -63.85 74.33 -61.57
CA GLN A 159 -62.89 74.87 -60.60
C GLN A 159 -63.03 74.20 -59.24
N ARG A 160 -64.27 73.99 -58.75
CA ARG A 160 -64.52 73.28 -57.48
C ARG A 160 -63.96 71.86 -57.51
N ILE A 161 -64.28 71.08 -58.56
CA ILE A 161 -63.79 69.70 -58.69
C ILE A 161 -62.26 69.66 -58.86
N THR A 162 -61.68 70.65 -59.54
CA THR A 162 -60.21 70.75 -59.67
C THR A 162 -59.54 70.98 -58.31
N LEU A 163 -60.11 71.84 -57.47
CA LEU A 163 -59.62 72.10 -56.11
C LEU A 163 -59.80 70.88 -55.21
N GLU A 164 -60.95 70.19 -55.29
CA GLU A 164 -61.19 68.92 -54.58
C GLU A 164 -60.15 67.85 -54.96
N ASN A 165 -59.84 67.72 -56.25
CA ASN A 165 -58.79 66.80 -56.73
C ASN A 165 -57.40 67.17 -56.22
N GLN A 166 -57.06 68.47 -56.13
CA GLN A 166 -55.79 68.91 -55.56
C GLN A 166 -55.68 68.55 -54.07
N ASN A 167 -56.75 68.76 -53.29
CA ASN A 167 -56.80 68.38 -51.88
C ASN A 167 -56.71 66.86 -51.68
N SER A 168 -57.36 66.08 -52.55
CA SER A 168 -57.23 64.61 -52.55
C SER A 168 -55.80 64.17 -52.88
N GLN A 169 -55.14 64.81 -53.86
CA GLN A 169 -53.74 64.53 -54.18
C GLN A 169 -52.79 64.83 -53.02
N GLU A 170 -52.96 65.96 -52.33
CA GLU A 170 -52.15 66.30 -51.15
C GLU A 170 -52.37 65.29 -50.00
N THR A 171 -53.62 64.85 -49.82
CA THR A 171 -53.97 63.82 -48.85
C THR A 171 -53.29 62.48 -49.18
N ILE A 172 -53.29 62.08 -50.46
CA ILE A 172 -52.60 60.88 -50.94
C ILE A 172 -51.08 60.99 -50.70
N GLN A 173 -50.47 62.12 -51.02
CA GLN A 173 -49.03 62.35 -50.77
C GLN A 173 -48.68 62.24 -49.28
N ASN A 174 -49.53 62.78 -48.40
CA ASN A 174 -49.34 62.68 -46.95
C ASN A 174 -49.46 61.22 -46.46
N TYR A 175 -50.40 60.44 -47.01
CA TYR A 175 -50.49 59.01 -46.71
C TYR A 175 -49.27 58.23 -47.23
N GLN A 176 -48.79 58.52 -48.44
CA GLN A 176 -47.57 57.91 -48.99
C GLN A 176 -46.34 58.20 -48.11
N TYR A 177 -46.21 59.45 -47.63
CA TYR A 177 -45.15 59.81 -46.69
C TYR A 177 -45.24 59.02 -45.38
N LYS A 178 -46.44 58.88 -44.80
CA LYS A 178 -46.66 58.07 -43.58
C LYS A 178 -46.38 56.59 -43.80
N ILE A 179 -46.73 56.05 -44.98
CA ILE A 179 -46.41 54.66 -45.35
C ILE A 179 -44.89 54.49 -45.37
N GLY A 180 -44.13 55.38 -46.02
CA GLY A 180 -42.67 55.30 -46.04
C GLY A 180 -42.02 55.40 -44.65
N GLN A 181 -42.57 56.23 -43.76
CA GLN A 181 -42.13 56.26 -42.35
C GLN A 181 -42.38 54.93 -41.62
N ASN A 182 -43.55 54.33 -41.85
CA ASN A 182 -43.91 53.06 -41.23
C ASN A 182 -43.08 51.90 -41.79
N GLU A 183 -42.78 51.88 -43.09
CA GLU A 183 -41.87 50.91 -43.71
C GLU A 183 -40.47 51.01 -43.13
N SER A 184 -39.97 52.24 -42.93
CA SER A 184 -38.67 52.46 -42.29
C SER A 184 -38.62 51.90 -40.87
N LYS A 185 -39.66 52.14 -40.06
CA LYS A 185 -39.79 51.55 -38.72
C LYS A 185 -39.92 50.03 -38.74
N LEU A 186 -40.65 49.48 -39.72
CA LEU A 186 -40.81 48.04 -39.88
C LEU A 186 -39.46 47.38 -40.18
N ASN A 187 -38.64 48.00 -41.04
CA ASN A 187 -37.30 47.54 -41.36
C ASN A 187 -36.37 47.61 -40.14
N GLU A 188 -36.45 48.69 -39.35
CA GLU A 188 -35.72 48.81 -38.09
C GLU A 188 -36.10 47.70 -37.09
N TYR A 189 -37.40 47.45 -36.90
CA TYR A 189 -37.86 46.35 -36.04
C TYR A 189 -37.42 44.98 -36.56
N SER A 190 -37.43 44.76 -37.88
CA SER A 190 -36.93 43.52 -38.48
C SER A 190 -35.43 43.32 -38.24
N ALA A 191 -34.63 44.39 -38.32
CA ALA A 191 -33.21 44.35 -38.01
C ALA A 191 -32.96 44.04 -36.52
N ASN A 192 -33.73 44.66 -35.62
CA ASN A 192 -33.65 44.39 -34.18
C ASN A 192 -34.04 42.94 -33.83
N ILE A 193 -35.10 42.42 -34.45
CA ILE A 193 -35.49 41.00 -34.28
C ILE A 193 -34.36 40.07 -34.74
N THR A 194 -33.72 40.37 -35.86
CA THR A 194 -32.59 39.57 -36.37
C THR A 194 -31.39 39.62 -35.42
N SER A 195 -31.10 40.80 -34.85
CA SER A 195 -30.04 40.97 -33.85
C SER A 195 -30.32 40.13 -32.58
N LEU A 196 -31.55 40.21 -32.06
CA LEU A 196 -31.97 39.45 -30.88
C LEU A 196 -31.96 37.94 -31.13
N GLN A 197 -32.31 37.49 -32.34
CA GLN A 197 -32.20 36.08 -32.73
C GLN A 197 -30.74 35.61 -32.71
N ASN A 198 -29.81 36.41 -33.24
CA ASN A 198 -28.38 36.10 -33.20
C ASN A 198 -27.84 36.03 -31.75
N GLU A 199 -28.29 36.93 -30.87
CA GLU A 199 -27.93 36.89 -29.45
C GLU A 199 -28.49 35.64 -28.76
N LEU A 200 -29.74 35.28 -29.02
CA LEU A 200 -30.37 34.08 -28.47
C LEU A 200 -29.64 32.81 -28.93
N ASP A 201 -29.23 32.74 -30.19
CA ASP A 201 -28.44 31.64 -30.73
C ASP A 201 -27.06 31.56 -30.07
N ASN A 202 -26.40 32.71 -29.83
CA ASN A 202 -25.13 32.76 -29.13
C ASN A 202 -25.27 32.26 -27.68
N ILE A 203 -26.28 32.74 -26.95
CA ILE A 203 -26.58 32.27 -25.58
C ILE A 203 -26.86 30.77 -25.57
N THR A 204 -27.60 30.26 -26.57
CA THR A 204 -27.90 28.82 -26.69
C THR A 204 -26.62 28.01 -26.91
N ARG A 205 -25.69 28.49 -27.74
CA ARG A 205 -24.37 27.87 -27.92
C ARG A 205 -23.55 27.88 -26.64
N GLN A 206 -23.47 29.03 -25.95
CA GLN A 206 -22.76 29.14 -24.68
C GLN A 206 -23.32 28.17 -23.62
N LYS A 207 -24.65 28.08 -23.51
CA LYS A 207 -25.31 27.10 -22.63
C LYS A 207 -24.90 25.67 -22.95
N SER A 208 -24.83 25.31 -24.23
CA SER A 208 -24.39 23.96 -24.64
C SER A 208 -22.94 23.68 -24.26
N ILE A 209 -22.05 24.68 -24.40
CA ILE A 209 -20.64 24.56 -23.98
C ILE A 209 -20.55 24.34 -22.47
N PHE A 210 -21.30 25.11 -21.67
CA PHE A 210 -21.33 24.95 -20.22
C PHE A 210 -21.88 23.59 -19.79
N ILE A 211 -22.91 23.07 -20.45
CA ILE A 211 -23.45 21.72 -20.16
C ILE A 211 -22.37 20.67 -20.40
N ASN A 212 -21.64 20.74 -21.52
CA ASN A 212 -20.57 19.78 -21.82
C ASN A 212 -19.41 19.87 -20.81
N GLN A 213 -19.06 21.08 -20.36
CA GLN A 213 -18.06 21.27 -19.30
C GLN A 213 -18.51 20.68 -17.96
N LEU A 214 -19.79 20.85 -17.60
CA LEU A 214 -20.39 20.24 -16.41
C LEU A 214 -20.38 18.71 -16.46
N ASP A 215 -20.74 18.13 -17.61
CA ASP A 215 -20.71 16.68 -17.82
C ASP A 215 -19.29 16.11 -17.70
N ASN A 216 -18.29 16.79 -18.29
CA ASN A 216 -16.90 16.39 -18.16
C ASN A 216 -16.41 16.48 -16.71
N SER A 217 -16.71 17.58 -16.02
CA SER A 217 -16.37 17.75 -14.60
C SER A 217 -17.03 16.68 -13.72
N SER A 218 -18.28 16.29 -14.03
CA SER A 218 -18.98 15.23 -13.29
C SER A 218 -18.35 13.85 -13.52
N LYS A 219 -17.84 13.58 -14.73
CA LYS A 219 -17.09 12.35 -15.02
C LYS A 219 -15.76 12.31 -14.28
N GLU A 220 -15.03 13.43 -14.24
CA GLU A 220 -13.79 13.55 -13.44
C GLU A 220 -14.05 13.33 -11.95
N ILE A 221 -15.09 13.97 -11.38
CA ILE A 221 -15.49 13.75 -9.98
C ILE A 221 -15.80 12.28 -9.71
N SER A 222 -16.44 11.59 -10.67
CA SER A 222 -16.77 10.17 -10.53
C SER A 222 -15.50 9.31 -10.54
N SER A 223 -14.55 9.60 -11.43
CA SER A 223 -13.24 8.94 -11.46
C SER A 223 -12.44 9.17 -10.18
N TYR A 224 -12.43 10.39 -9.63
CA TYR A 224 -11.75 10.67 -8.37
C TYR A 224 -12.38 9.95 -7.18
N ARG A 225 -13.71 9.78 -7.16
CA ARG A 225 -14.38 8.97 -6.12
C ARG A 225 -13.94 7.51 -6.18
N GLU A 226 -13.85 6.95 -7.38
CA GLU A 226 -13.42 5.56 -7.58
C GLU A 226 -11.96 5.36 -7.13
N GLN A 227 -11.07 6.32 -7.44
CA GLN A 227 -9.69 6.33 -6.93
C GLN A 227 -9.63 6.44 -5.41
N ILE A 228 -10.47 7.26 -4.78
CA ILE A 228 -10.56 7.38 -3.31
C ILE A 228 -10.99 6.05 -2.69
N ASP A 229 -12.00 5.38 -3.27
CA ASP A 229 -12.48 4.09 -2.79
C ASP A 229 -11.37 3.02 -2.89
N GLU A 230 -10.60 2.99 -3.97
CA GLU A 230 -9.44 2.09 -4.13
C GLU A 230 -8.34 2.37 -3.09
N ILE A 231 -8.01 3.64 -2.86
CA ILE A 231 -7.03 4.04 -1.83
C ILE A 231 -7.52 3.59 -0.46
N GLN A 232 -8.81 3.73 -0.16
CA GLN A 232 -9.39 3.36 1.13
C GLN A 232 -9.37 1.84 1.33
N ILE A 233 -9.67 1.05 0.29
CA ILE A 233 -9.52 -0.41 0.31
C ILE A 233 -8.05 -0.81 0.54
N SER A 234 -7.12 -0.16 -0.15
CA SER A 234 -5.68 -0.39 0.01
C SER A 234 -5.21 -0.08 1.44
N ALA A 235 -5.63 1.04 2.01
CA ALA A 235 -5.34 1.42 3.38
C ALA A 235 -5.87 0.38 4.38
N SER A 236 -7.12 -0.07 4.25
CA SER A 236 -7.68 -1.12 5.11
C SER A 236 -7.00 -2.48 4.97
N ARG A 237 -6.40 -2.80 3.82
CA ARG A 237 -5.53 -3.99 3.67
C ARG A 237 -4.22 -3.80 4.43
N LYS A 238 -3.61 -2.62 4.33
CA LYS A 238 -2.37 -2.30 5.05
C LYS A 238 -2.55 -2.24 6.56
N GLU A 239 -3.69 -1.75 7.05
CA GLU A 239 -4.02 -1.79 8.48
C GLU A 239 -4.14 -3.22 9.02
N ARG A 240 -4.69 -4.15 8.23
CA ARG A 240 -4.71 -5.57 8.57
C ARG A 240 -3.30 -6.16 8.60
N GLU A 241 -2.49 -5.90 7.59
CA GLU A 241 -1.09 -6.34 7.55
C GLU A 241 -0.30 -5.82 8.76
N ILE A 242 -0.51 -4.56 9.17
CA ILE A 242 0.12 -3.99 10.38
C ILE A 242 -0.36 -4.70 11.64
N ARG A 243 -1.65 -5.05 11.73
CA ARG A 243 -2.20 -5.80 12.87
C ARG A 243 -1.55 -7.18 12.97
N ASP A 244 -1.48 -7.91 11.87
CA ASP A 244 -0.88 -9.24 11.83
C ASP A 244 0.62 -9.18 12.18
N LEU A 245 1.32 -8.13 11.74
CA LEU A 245 2.73 -7.90 12.10
C LEU A 245 2.91 -7.55 13.58
N ARG A 246 1.97 -6.81 14.21
CA ARG A 246 2.02 -6.54 15.64
C ARG A 246 1.82 -7.81 16.46
N GLU A 247 0.87 -8.66 16.07
CA GLU A 247 0.66 -9.96 16.71
C GLU A 247 1.92 -10.83 16.65
N LYS A 248 2.62 -10.85 15.52
CA LYS A 248 3.94 -11.52 15.41
C LYS A 248 5.04 -10.88 16.27
N VAL A 249 5.01 -9.56 16.47
CA VAL A 249 5.97 -8.89 17.37
C VAL A 249 5.71 -9.32 18.82
N ASP A 250 4.44 -9.42 19.23
CA ASP A 250 4.08 -9.91 20.56
C ASP A 250 4.55 -11.37 20.74
N GLU A 251 4.35 -12.24 19.73
CA GLU A 251 4.89 -13.60 19.73
C GLU A 251 6.43 -13.64 19.86
N PHE A 252 7.15 -12.77 19.13
CA PHE A 252 8.60 -12.67 19.26
C PHE A 252 9.04 -12.21 20.65
N GLN A 253 8.26 -11.34 21.28
CA GLN A 253 8.58 -10.84 22.61
C GLN A 253 8.39 -11.93 23.68
N ASP A 254 7.39 -12.80 23.51
CA ASP A 254 7.23 -14.00 24.33
C ASP A 254 8.39 -14.99 24.14
N LEU A 255 8.83 -15.20 22.89
CA LEU A 255 10.00 -16.03 22.57
C LEU A 255 11.30 -15.43 23.13
N GLU A 256 11.46 -14.11 23.14
CA GLU A 256 12.60 -13.43 23.75
C GLU A 256 12.62 -13.63 25.26
N ASN A 257 11.46 -13.53 25.92
CA ASN A 257 11.30 -13.82 27.35
C ASN A 257 11.62 -15.30 27.67
N GLU A 258 11.23 -16.24 26.80
CA GLU A 258 11.57 -17.66 26.94
C GLU A 258 13.07 -17.91 26.74
N ASN A 259 13.67 -17.28 25.74
CA ASN A 259 15.12 -17.33 25.52
C ASN A 259 15.91 -16.76 26.70
N GLU A 260 15.45 -15.69 27.33
CA GLU A 260 16.10 -15.13 28.51
C GLU A 260 16.02 -16.09 29.70
N LYS A 261 14.89 -16.78 29.89
CA LYS A 261 14.77 -17.86 30.89
C LYS A 261 15.73 -19.01 30.59
N LEU A 262 15.87 -19.41 29.33
CA LEU A 262 16.81 -20.44 28.91
C LEU A 262 18.26 -20.01 29.14
N ARG A 263 18.61 -18.76 28.82
CA ARG A 263 19.94 -18.19 29.11
C ARG A 263 20.25 -18.22 30.59
N GLN A 264 19.30 -17.82 31.44
CA GLN A 264 19.48 -17.90 32.89
C GLN A 264 19.65 -19.35 33.36
N ALA A 265 18.86 -20.30 32.82
CA ALA A 265 19.01 -21.72 33.14
C ALA A 265 20.38 -22.29 32.73
N VAL A 266 20.94 -21.84 31.60
CA VAL A 266 22.29 -22.21 31.15
C VAL A 266 23.36 -21.63 32.08
N VAL A 267 23.21 -20.37 32.53
CA VAL A 267 24.11 -19.76 33.51
C VAL A 267 24.08 -20.53 34.83
N ASP A 268 22.88 -20.84 35.35
CA ASP A 268 22.72 -21.62 36.58
C ASP A 268 23.33 -23.03 36.44
N ALA A 269 23.18 -23.67 35.27
CA ALA A 269 23.80 -24.94 34.97
C ALA A 269 25.33 -24.84 34.92
N ALA A 270 25.87 -23.79 34.29
CA ALA A 270 27.32 -23.54 34.25
C ALA A 270 27.90 -23.33 35.65
N ASP A 271 27.19 -22.61 36.53
CA ASP A 271 27.62 -22.42 37.92
C ASP A 271 27.58 -23.73 38.72
N ARG A 272 26.57 -24.58 38.50
CA ARG A 272 26.53 -25.94 39.08
C ARG A 272 27.68 -26.80 38.59
N ILE A 273 28.01 -26.75 37.30
CA ILE A 273 29.15 -27.48 36.72
C ILE A 273 30.45 -26.96 37.32
N LYS A 274 30.63 -25.64 37.45
CA LYS A 274 31.82 -25.02 38.05
C LYS A 274 31.99 -25.46 39.51
N LYS A 275 30.89 -25.49 40.28
CA LYS A 275 30.89 -26.00 41.65
C LYS A 275 31.24 -27.50 41.70
N SER A 276 30.64 -28.31 40.84
CA SER A 276 30.98 -29.73 40.75
C SER A 276 32.44 -29.95 40.36
N ALA A 277 33.01 -29.10 39.51
CA ALA A 277 34.41 -29.17 39.11
C ALA A 277 35.34 -28.81 40.27
N THR A 278 34.99 -27.83 41.11
CA THR A 278 35.74 -27.55 42.34
C THR A 278 35.64 -28.70 43.33
N ASP A 279 34.44 -29.27 43.53
CA ASP A 279 34.25 -30.42 44.43
C ASP A 279 35.07 -31.64 43.96
N ILE A 280 35.08 -31.92 42.64
CA ILE A 280 35.91 -32.99 42.05
C ILE A 280 37.40 -32.72 42.28
N LYS A 281 37.84 -31.47 42.11
CA LYS A 281 39.24 -31.10 42.34
C LYS A 281 39.64 -31.33 43.81
N ASP A 282 38.80 -30.92 44.74
CA ASP A 282 39.03 -31.09 46.18
C ASP A 282 39.09 -32.59 46.54
N ILE A 283 38.19 -33.41 45.97
CA ILE A 283 38.22 -34.88 46.12
C ILE A 283 39.51 -35.47 45.54
N GLN A 284 39.96 -35.01 44.36
CA GLN A 284 41.22 -35.48 43.76
C GLN A 284 42.43 -35.09 44.60
N GLU A 285 42.44 -33.90 45.19
CA GLU A 285 43.52 -33.41 46.05
C GLU A 285 43.56 -34.20 47.37
N GLN A 286 42.39 -34.49 47.95
CA GLN A 286 42.26 -35.39 49.09
C GLN A 286 42.78 -36.80 48.76
N ALA A 287 42.31 -37.40 47.66
CA ALA A 287 42.74 -38.74 47.24
C ALA A 287 44.25 -38.80 46.98
N ARG A 288 44.85 -37.76 46.37
CA ARG A 288 46.31 -37.67 46.19
C ARG A 288 47.05 -37.62 47.52
N SER A 289 46.53 -36.88 48.51
CA SER A 289 47.14 -36.82 49.84
C SER A 289 47.07 -38.17 50.56
N GLU A 290 45.95 -38.89 50.43
CA GLU A 290 45.78 -40.23 50.99
C GLU A 290 46.68 -41.26 50.29
N ILE A 291 46.76 -41.23 48.95
CA ILE A 291 47.70 -42.07 48.19
C ILE A 291 49.13 -41.79 48.61
N SER A 292 49.54 -40.52 48.69
CA SER A 292 50.90 -40.17 49.11
C SER A 292 51.22 -40.65 50.53
N SER A 293 50.25 -40.57 51.45
CA SER A 293 50.36 -41.12 52.80
C SER A 293 50.56 -42.64 52.76
N LYS A 294 49.75 -43.35 51.96
CA LYS A 294 49.83 -44.80 51.79
C LYS A 294 51.09 -45.27 51.09
N GLU A 295 51.58 -44.54 50.09
CA GLU A 295 52.87 -44.79 49.44
C GLU A 295 54.03 -44.67 50.44
N ASN A 296 53.98 -43.69 51.36
CA ASN A 296 54.98 -43.57 52.41
C ASN A 296 54.90 -44.73 53.42
N GLU A 297 53.69 -45.19 53.76
CA GLU A 297 53.48 -46.36 54.61
C GLU A 297 54.03 -47.63 53.94
N ILE A 298 53.75 -47.84 52.66
CA ILE A 298 54.28 -48.95 51.85
C ILE A 298 55.81 -48.87 51.77
N ARG A 299 56.38 -47.68 51.59
CA ARG A 299 57.83 -47.49 51.54
C ARG A 299 58.47 -47.86 52.88
N LEU A 300 57.85 -47.48 54.00
CA LEU A 300 58.30 -47.86 55.34
C LEU A 300 58.24 -49.39 55.53
N ILE A 301 57.15 -50.03 55.11
CA ILE A 301 57.00 -51.48 55.14
C ILE A 301 58.05 -52.17 54.26
N SER A 302 58.33 -51.63 53.07
CA SER A 302 59.32 -52.18 52.13
C SER A 302 60.72 -52.13 52.71
N VAL A 303 61.12 -51.00 53.31
CA VAL A 303 62.41 -50.87 54.02
C VAL A 303 62.49 -51.88 55.16
N LYS A 304 61.41 -52.06 55.92
CA LYS A 304 61.37 -53.02 57.02
C LYS A 304 61.49 -54.47 56.53
N LEU A 305 60.84 -54.81 55.41
CA LEU A 305 60.98 -56.12 54.77
C LEU A 305 62.40 -56.37 54.28
N GLU A 306 63.04 -55.37 53.66
CA GLU A 306 64.43 -55.46 53.21
C GLU A 306 65.38 -55.73 54.39
N THR A 307 65.23 -54.98 55.50
CA THR A 307 66.03 -55.23 56.71
C THR A 307 65.80 -56.62 57.32
N LEU A 308 64.56 -57.11 57.33
CA LEU A 308 64.25 -58.45 57.82
C LEU A 308 64.81 -59.54 56.89
N GLN A 309 64.89 -59.27 55.59
CA GLN A 309 65.44 -60.19 54.62
C GLN A 309 66.97 -60.26 54.72
N GLU A 310 67.64 -59.13 54.93
CA GLU A 310 69.07 -59.10 55.26
C GLU A 310 69.37 -59.86 56.57
N GLU A 311 68.56 -59.66 57.62
CA GLU A 311 68.69 -60.39 58.88
C GLU A 311 68.49 -61.90 58.70
N LYS A 312 67.52 -62.31 57.86
CA LYS A 312 67.30 -63.71 57.51
C LYS A 312 68.49 -64.32 56.77
N GLU A 313 69.11 -63.61 55.82
CA GLU A 313 70.30 -64.11 55.13
C GLU A 313 71.49 -64.26 56.07
N LEU A 314 71.68 -63.33 57.01
CA LEU A 314 72.70 -63.43 58.04
C LEU A 314 72.50 -64.68 58.92
N LEU A 315 71.27 -64.90 59.40
CA LEU A 315 70.92 -66.08 60.20
C LEU A 315 71.08 -67.39 59.43
N LEU A 316 70.89 -67.37 58.10
CA LEU A 316 71.09 -68.55 57.25
C LEU A 316 72.59 -68.90 57.14
N ILE A 317 73.46 -67.89 57.08
CA ILE A 317 74.92 -68.07 57.11
C ILE A 317 75.34 -68.68 58.46
N ASP A 318 74.88 -68.09 59.56
CA ASP A 318 75.18 -68.58 60.92
C ASP A 318 74.71 -70.03 61.10
N SER A 319 73.49 -70.36 60.63
CA SER A 319 72.95 -71.73 60.68
C SER A 319 73.78 -72.73 59.86
N GLN A 320 74.34 -72.32 58.72
CA GLN A 320 75.22 -73.17 57.92
C GLN A 320 76.58 -73.39 58.59
N GLU A 321 77.14 -72.38 59.26
CA GLU A 321 78.37 -72.53 60.03
C GLU A 321 78.19 -73.44 61.24
N VAL A 322 77.07 -73.31 61.95
CA VAL A 322 76.71 -74.23 63.02
C VAL A 322 76.54 -75.64 62.48
N SER A 323 75.84 -75.83 61.35
CA SER A 323 75.67 -77.16 60.77
C SER A 323 77.01 -77.84 60.45
N LYS A 324 78.01 -77.07 60.00
CA LYS A 324 79.39 -77.55 59.82
C LYS A 324 80.06 -77.88 61.15
N ALA A 325 79.91 -77.04 62.17
CA ALA A 325 80.45 -77.29 63.52
C ALA A 325 79.85 -78.55 64.14
N VAL A 326 78.52 -78.72 64.08
CA VAL A 326 77.80 -79.93 64.52
C VAL A 326 78.33 -81.17 63.82
N GLY A 327 78.55 -81.09 62.50
CA GLY A 327 79.14 -82.19 61.73
C GLY A 327 80.54 -82.57 62.22
N TYR A 328 81.40 -81.57 62.46
CA TYR A 328 82.74 -81.79 63.00
C TYR A 328 82.71 -82.45 64.38
N TYR A 329 81.95 -81.91 65.33
CA TYR A 329 81.88 -82.44 66.69
C TYR A 329 81.21 -83.80 66.78
N ARG A 330 80.23 -84.10 65.93
CA ARG A 330 79.66 -85.45 65.82
C ARG A 330 80.71 -86.48 65.41
N THR A 331 81.61 -86.10 64.49
CA THR A 331 82.66 -87.01 64.01
C THR A 331 83.72 -87.26 65.09
N GLU A 332 84.11 -86.22 65.84
CA GLU A 332 85.02 -86.35 66.99
C GLU A 332 84.40 -87.14 68.15
N PHE A 333 83.11 -86.94 68.43
CA PHE A 333 82.37 -87.72 69.43
C PHE A 333 82.30 -89.20 69.05
N GLU A 334 82.02 -89.53 67.78
CA GLU A 334 82.01 -90.94 67.31
C GLU A 334 83.40 -91.59 67.39
N LYS A 335 84.48 -90.81 67.28
CA LYS A 335 85.86 -91.28 67.43
C LYS A 335 86.21 -91.57 68.90
N THR A 336 85.94 -90.63 69.81
CA THR A 336 86.15 -90.81 71.25
C THR A 336 85.27 -91.92 71.83
N GLN A 337 84.04 -92.09 71.33
CA GLN A 337 83.17 -93.21 71.73
C GLN A 337 83.76 -94.58 71.34
N LYS A 338 84.39 -94.68 70.16
CA LYS A 338 85.08 -95.92 69.73
C LYS A 338 86.35 -96.18 70.53
N GLU A 339 87.12 -95.15 70.85
CA GLU A 339 88.28 -95.27 71.75
C GLU A 339 87.86 -95.71 73.15
N LEU A 340 86.77 -95.17 73.70
CA LEU A 340 86.22 -95.59 74.99
C LEU A 340 85.80 -97.07 74.96
N GLN A 341 85.12 -97.54 73.91
CA GLN A 341 84.76 -98.95 73.76
C GLN A 341 85.98 -99.87 73.63
N SER A 342 87.04 -99.41 72.97
CA SER A 342 88.32 -100.13 72.88
C SER A 342 88.97 -100.25 74.27
N ASN A 343 89.09 -99.15 75.00
CA ASN A 343 89.67 -99.12 76.34
C ASN A 343 88.84 -99.93 77.35
N GLN A 344 87.50 -99.95 77.19
CA GLN A 344 86.61 -100.76 78.02
C GLN A 344 86.81 -102.26 77.77
N SER A 345 87.04 -102.66 76.51
CA SER A 345 87.38 -104.05 76.16
C SER A 345 88.78 -104.46 76.66
N GLU A 346 89.73 -103.52 76.67
CA GLU A 346 91.10 -103.73 77.18
C GLU A 346 91.12 -103.84 78.71
N MET A 347 90.29 -103.06 79.40
CA MET A 347 90.07 -103.14 80.84
C MET A 347 89.36 -104.44 81.24
N GLU A 348 88.36 -104.91 80.49
CA GLU A 348 87.76 -106.24 80.70
C GLU A 348 88.80 -107.36 80.50
N ALA A 349 89.73 -107.22 79.55
CA ALA A 349 90.83 -108.17 79.36
C ALA A 349 91.84 -108.14 80.53
N MET A 350 92.16 -106.96 81.07
CA MET A 350 93.00 -106.81 82.26
C MET A 350 92.29 -107.33 83.53
N GLU A 351 90.98 -107.16 83.66
CA GLU A 351 90.19 -107.69 84.78
C GLU A 351 90.11 -109.23 84.75
N VAL A 352 90.09 -109.83 83.57
CA VAL A 352 90.24 -111.29 83.38
C VAL A 352 91.65 -111.76 83.76
N GLN A 353 92.70 -111.01 83.40
CA GLN A 353 94.09 -111.33 83.81
C GLN A 353 94.30 -111.18 85.33
N LEU A 354 93.70 -110.16 85.94
CA LEU A 354 93.74 -109.93 87.39
C LEU A 354 92.99 -111.05 88.14
N ASN A 355 91.85 -111.51 87.61
CA ASN A 355 91.12 -112.66 88.17
C ASN A 355 91.84 -114.00 87.95
N MET A 356 92.66 -114.15 86.90
CA MET A 356 93.55 -115.31 86.73
C MET A 356 94.74 -115.29 87.70
N LEU A 357 95.30 -114.11 88.01
CA LEU A 357 96.35 -113.94 89.03
C LEU A 357 95.83 -114.13 90.46
N MET A 358 94.60 -113.69 90.75
CA MET A 358 93.95 -113.80 92.06
C MET A 358 93.31 -115.18 92.33
N SER A 359 93.22 -116.06 91.33
CA SER A 359 92.73 -117.44 91.48
C SER A 359 93.83 -118.52 91.46
N GLY A 360 95.09 -118.13 91.22
CA GLY A 360 96.27 -119.00 91.23
C GLY A 360 97.10 -119.02 92.52
N ALA A 361 96.80 -118.14 93.49
CA ALA A 361 97.47 -118.05 94.78
C ALA A 361 96.45 -118.12 95.92
N VAL A 362 96.72 -118.99 96.91
CA VAL A 362 95.91 -119.28 98.11
C VAL A 362 94.90 -120.43 97.96
N SER A 363 95.45 -121.61 97.66
CA SER A 363 94.98 -122.88 98.24
C SER A 363 96.16 -123.83 98.46
N THR A 364 97.04 -123.54 99.43
CA THR A 364 97.88 -124.55 100.12
C THR A 364 98.60 -124.02 101.36
N SER A 365 98.53 -124.81 102.44
CA SER A 365 99.45 -124.94 103.61
C SER A 365 99.41 -123.81 104.66
N SER A 366 99.01 -123.96 105.92
CA SER A 366 99.15 -125.04 106.93
C SER A 366 100.62 -125.34 107.30
N GLN A 367 101.02 -124.87 108.50
CA GLN A 367 102.19 -125.19 109.39
C GLN A 367 102.97 -126.51 109.15
N PRO A 368 104.16 -126.80 109.75
CA PRO A 368 104.98 -126.08 110.77
C PRO A 368 106.52 -126.08 110.47
N SER A 369 107.35 -125.42 111.28
CA SER A 369 108.67 -126.01 111.61
C SER A 369 109.29 -125.41 112.88
N SER A 370 109.37 -126.22 113.93
CA SER A 370 110.41 -126.12 114.94
C SER A 370 111.73 -126.66 114.39
N SER A 371 112.80 -125.89 114.59
CA SER A 371 114.21 -126.24 114.40
C SER A 371 114.73 -126.24 112.94
N PRO A 372 115.88 -125.56 112.71
CA PRO A 372 116.45 -125.34 111.39
C PRO A 372 117.40 -126.47 110.97
N ASP A 373 117.62 -126.59 109.65
CA ASP A 373 118.95 -126.89 109.12
C ASP A 373 119.21 -125.97 107.90
N PRO A 374 120.35 -125.23 107.82
CA PRO A 374 120.42 -123.96 107.11
C PRO A 374 121.24 -124.04 105.81
N LEU A 375 120.60 -124.11 104.63
CA LEU A 375 121.32 -123.96 103.34
C LEU A 375 120.47 -123.61 102.09
N SER A 376 119.27 -123.01 102.21
CA SER A 376 118.48 -122.58 101.03
C SER A 376 117.84 -121.18 101.10
N MET A 377 118.34 -120.30 101.98
CA MET A 377 117.69 -119.02 102.28
C MET A 377 118.13 -117.82 101.41
N LEU A 378 118.85 -118.04 100.29
CA LEU A 378 119.31 -116.95 99.42
C LEU A 378 118.45 -116.70 98.16
N ASP A 379 117.56 -117.63 97.77
CA ASP A 379 116.73 -117.47 96.55
C ASP A 379 115.34 -116.85 96.80
N SER A 380 114.87 -116.76 98.06
CA SER A 380 113.54 -116.20 98.39
C SER A 380 113.51 -114.69 98.63
N ILE A 381 114.67 -114.02 98.73
CA ILE A 381 114.75 -112.55 98.86
C ILE A 381 114.64 -111.88 97.47
N SER A 382 115.11 -112.53 96.41
CA SER A 382 115.01 -111.98 95.04
C SER A 382 113.59 -112.05 94.44
N GLN A 383 112.67 -112.84 95.02
CA GLN A 383 111.27 -112.89 94.60
C GLN A 383 110.39 -111.82 95.24
N ILE A 384 110.78 -111.26 96.40
CA ILE A 384 110.04 -110.18 97.06
C ILE A 384 110.34 -108.84 96.38
N ASP A 385 111.60 -108.58 96.00
CA ASP A 385 111.96 -107.36 95.26
C ASP A 385 111.28 -107.30 93.86
N ALA A 386 111.07 -108.45 93.21
CA ALA A 386 110.34 -108.51 91.93
C ALA A 386 108.82 -108.31 92.08
N GLN A 387 108.24 -108.60 93.26
CA GLN A 387 106.83 -108.37 93.53
C GLN A 387 106.56 -106.91 93.93
N ASP A 388 107.49 -106.24 94.61
CA ASP A 388 107.38 -104.80 94.91
C ASP A 388 107.54 -103.95 93.64
N GLU A 389 108.40 -104.33 92.69
CA GLU A 389 108.46 -103.68 91.37
C GLU A 389 107.16 -103.85 90.58
N GLN A 390 106.54 -105.03 90.60
CA GLN A 390 105.24 -105.23 89.97
C GLN A 390 104.13 -104.42 90.65
N PHE A 391 104.19 -104.26 91.98
CA PHE A 391 103.19 -103.48 92.71
C PHE A 391 103.34 -101.97 92.45
N GLU A 392 104.57 -101.45 92.36
CA GLU A 392 104.82 -100.06 91.94
C GLU A 392 104.34 -99.82 90.50
N GLU A 393 104.59 -100.75 89.59
CA GLU A 393 104.16 -100.62 88.19
C GLU A 393 102.63 -100.64 88.07
N ILE A 394 101.95 -101.52 88.82
CA ILE A 394 100.48 -101.54 88.90
C ILE A 394 99.95 -100.23 89.49
N GLN A 395 100.57 -99.67 90.54
CA GLN A 395 100.15 -98.37 91.08
C GLN A 395 100.32 -97.24 90.06
N LYS A 396 101.41 -97.22 89.29
CA LYS A 396 101.59 -96.26 88.19
C LYS A 396 100.52 -96.40 87.11
N GLN A 397 100.21 -97.63 86.70
CA GLN A 397 99.14 -97.89 85.74
C GLN A 397 97.78 -97.42 86.27
N LEU A 398 97.49 -97.65 87.56
CA LEU A 398 96.24 -97.25 88.19
C LEU A 398 96.09 -95.72 88.30
N VAL A 399 97.18 -95.01 88.57
CA VAL A 399 97.21 -93.53 88.50
C VAL A 399 96.96 -93.05 87.07
N THR A 400 97.63 -93.66 86.09
CA THR A 400 97.47 -93.29 84.67
C THR A 400 96.03 -93.53 84.18
N ILE A 401 95.44 -94.68 84.50
CA ILE A 401 94.05 -95.01 84.18
C ILE A 401 93.08 -94.04 84.89
N THR A 402 93.38 -93.63 86.12
CA THR A 402 92.55 -92.66 86.85
C THR A 402 92.62 -91.28 86.19
N GLU A 403 93.80 -90.86 85.73
CA GLU A 403 93.97 -89.62 84.98
C GLU A 403 93.27 -89.65 83.62
N GLU A 404 93.35 -90.75 82.88
CA GLU A 404 92.63 -90.94 81.62
C GLU A 404 91.11 -90.96 81.83
N ARG A 405 90.64 -91.67 82.87
CA ARG A 405 89.23 -91.66 83.26
C ARG A 405 88.75 -90.25 83.54
N ASN A 406 89.53 -89.45 84.29
CA ASN A 406 89.17 -88.07 84.58
C ASN A 406 89.14 -87.20 83.31
N LYS A 407 90.11 -87.38 82.39
CA LYS A 407 90.11 -86.70 81.09
C LYS A 407 88.89 -87.04 80.26
N SER A 408 88.55 -88.33 80.10
CA SER A 408 87.35 -88.76 79.38
C SER A 408 86.08 -88.26 80.06
N GLN A 409 86.05 -88.19 81.38
CA GLN A 409 84.90 -87.69 82.12
C GLN A 409 84.72 -86.17 81.94
N ASP A 410 85.81 -85.41 81.80
CA ASP A 410 85.77 -83.99 81.45
C ASP A 410 85.39 -83.76 79.98
N GLU A 411 85.80 -84.62 79.06
CA GLU A 411 85.36 -84.60 77.65
C GLU A 411 83.86 -84.89 77.54
N ILE A 412 83.35 -85.90 78.26
CA ILE A 412 81.92 -86.19 78.33
C ILE A 412 81.15 -84.97 78.84
N ARG A 413 81.66 -84.26 79.85
CA ARG A 413 81.04 -83.02 80.34
C ARG A 413 81.02 -81.92 79.28
N ARG A 414 82.11 -81.75 78.51
CA ARG A 414 82.17 -80.78 77.40
C ARG A 414 81.16 -81.13 76.30
N TYR A 415 81.13 -82.37 75.84
CA TYR A 415 80.18 -82.81 74.82
C TYR A 415 78.73 -82.73 75.31
N THR A 416 78.47 -82.98 76.59
CA THR A 416 77.13 -82.78 77.18
C THR A 416 76.73 -81.31 77.17
N ALA A 417 77.65 -80.40 77.50
CA ALA A 417 77.40 -78.96 77.44
C ALA A 417 77.16 -78.49 76.00
N GLU A 418 77.91 -79.02 75.04
CA GLU A 418 77.77 -78.73 73.62
C GLU A 418 76.46 -79.26 73.04
N LEU A 419 76.06 -80.49 73.38
CA LEU A 419 74.73 -81.01 73.06
C LEU A 419 73.62 -80.13 73.64
N GLY A 420 73.81 -79.58 74.84
CA GLY A 420 72.90 -78.60 75.44
C GLY A 420 72.80 -77.30 74.65
N HIS A 421 73.93 -76.79 74.14
CA HIS A 421 73.97 -75.62 73.25
C HIS A 421 73.24 -75.90 71.93
N LEU A 422 73.58 -77.02 71.27
CA LEU A 422 72.96 -77.42 70.00
C LEU A 422 71.46 -77.69 70.13
N THR A 423 71.02 -78.28 71.25
CA THR A 423 69.60 -78.46 71.53
C THR A 423 68.88 -77.12 71.66
N SER A 424 69.52 -76.16 72.32
CA SER A 424 69.00 -74.79 72.46
C SER A 424 68.93 -74.09 71.10
N GLU A 425 69.93 -74.29 70.26
CA GLU A 425 69.98 -73.73 68.91
C GLU A 425 68.95 -74.35 67.96
N ILE A 426 68.78 -75.67 67.99
CA ILE A 426 67.68 -76.36 67.27
C ILE A 426 66.32 -75.82 67.74
N THR A 427 66.18 -75.54 69.04
CA THR A 427 64.95 -74.96 69.58
C THR A 427 64.72 -73.55 69.03
N GLU A 428 65.76 -72.74 68.88
CA GLU A 428 65.66 -71.39 68.32
C GLU A 428 65.39 -71.42 66.81
N LEU A 429 66.07 -72.28 66.04
CA LEU A 429 65.77 -72.51 64.62
C LEU A 429 64.33 -72.95 64.41
N ASN A 430 63.81 -73.85 65.25
CA ASN A 430 62.41 -74.25 65.20
C ASN A 430 61.44 -73.08 65.50
N ARG A 431 61.82 -72.15 66.38
CA ARG A 431 61.04 -70.92 66.59
C ARG A 431 61.10 -70.01 65.37
N THR A 432 62.24 -69.91 64.70
CA THR A 432 62.41 -69.13 63.46
C THR A 432 61.60 -69.71 62.32
N VAL A 433 61.61 -71.04 62.14
CA VAL A 433 60.77 -71.72 61.13
C VAL A 433 59.29 -71.43 61.38
N LYS A 434 58.82 -71.55 62.64
CA LYS A 434 57.43 -71.22 62.98
C LYS A 434 57.08 -69.76 62.71
N ARG A 435 58.00 -68.81 62.95
CA ARG A 435 57.82 -67.40 62.60
C ARG A 435 57.70 -67.23 61.09
N LEU A 436 58.61 -67.82 60.31
CA LEU A 436 58.56 -67.76 58.84
C LEU A 436 57.29 -68.40 58.25
N GLU A 437 56.78 -69.47 58.86
CA GLU A 437 55.50 -70.07 58.47
C GLU A 437 54.33 -69.11 58.76
N ALA A 438 54.34 -68.42 59.90
CA ALA A 438 53.36 -67.38 60.21
C ALA A 438 53.47 -66.19 59.24
N ASP A 439 54.68 -65.73 58.93
CA ASP A 439 54.93 -64.67 57.96
C ASP A 439 54.45 -65.05 56.56
N LYS A 440 54.67 -66.30 56.13
CA LYS A 440 54.14 -66.82 54.87
C LYS A 440 52.62 -66.75 54.81
N VAL A 441 51.93 -67.08 55.92
CA VAL A 441 50.47 -66.96 56.01
C VAL A 441 50.05 -65.49 55.95
N GLY A 442 50.75 -64.60 56.67
CA GLY A 442 50.52 -63.16 56.63
C GLY A 442 50.67 -62.59 55.22
N LEU A 443 51.79 -62.88 54.55
CA LEU A 443 52.04 -62.47 53.17
C LEU A 443 51.02 -63.03 52.17
N SER A 444 50.50 -64.23 52.40
CA SER A 444 49.43 -64.78 51.57
C SER A 444 48.12 -64.00 51.76
N GLN A 445 47.82 -63.58 52.99
CA GLN A 445 46.65 -62.74 53.28
C GLN A 445 46.83 -61.33 52.71
N ASP A 446 48.02 -60.76 52.81
CA ASP A 446 48.35 -59.47 52.20
C ASP A 446 48.21 -59.53 50.68
N LEU A 447 48.70 -60.61 50.05
CA LEU A 447 48.55 -60.82 48.61
C LEU A 447 47.08 -60.90 48.19
N ASP A 448 46.24 -61.59 48.96
CA ASP A 448 44.81 -61.67 48.66
C ASP A 448 44.10 -60.32 48.89
N THR A 449 44.55 -59.54 49.87
CA THR A 449 44.08 -58.16 50.11
C THR A 449 44.43 -57.26 48.92
N VAL A 450 45.69 -57.31 48.46
CA VAL A 450 46.14 -56.55 47.28
C VAL A 450 45.38 -56.94 46.02
N LYS A 451 45.04 -58.22 45.82
CA LYS A 451 44.17 -58.64 44.70
C LYS A 451 42.78 -58.02 44.79
N GLN A 452 42.18 -58.01 45.98
CA GLN A 452 40.87 -57.38 46.18
C GLN A 452 40.92 -55.87 45.94
N GLU A 453 41.96 -55.19 46.42
CA GLU A 453 42.19 -53.76 46.15
C GLU A 453 42.36 -53.49 44.66
N LEU A 454 43.12 -54.33 43.95
CA LEU A 454 43.31 -54.24 42.50
C LEU A 454 41.98 -54.41 41.74
N ASP A 455 41.15 -55.38 42.13
CA ASP A 455 39.84 -55.59 41.52
C ASP A 455 38.90 -54.38 41.75
N ILE A 456 38.92 -53.79 42.95
CA ILE A 456 38.18 -52.56 43.27
C ILE A 456 38.66 -51.40 42.38
N GLU A 457 39.97 -51.21 42.26
CA GLU A 457 40.55 -50.13 41.47
C GLU A 457 40.24 -50.28 39.97
N LEU A 458 40.28 -51.51 39.44
CA LEU A 458 39.88 -51.80 38.06
C LEU A 458 38.40 -51.46 37.81
N GLU A 459 37.52 -51.79 38.75
CA GLU A 459 36.10 -51.43 38.66
C GLU A 459 35.88 -49.92 38.76
N GLN A 460 36.61 -49.22 39.65
CA GLN A 460 36.57 -47.75 39.71
C GLN A 460 37.03 -47.14 38.39
N ARG A 461 38.11 -47.64 37.79
CA ARG A 461 38.61 -47.20 36.49
C ARG A 461 37.58 -47.42 35.38
N ARG A 462 36.88 -48.57 35.39
CA ARG A 462 35.80 -48.87 34.45
C ARG A 462 34.67 -47.85 34.55
N ARG A 463 34.22 -47.53 35.76
CA ARG A 463 33.16 -46.52 36.02
C ARG A 463 33.59 -45.10 35.62
N MET A 464 34.84 -44.73 35.89
CA MET A 464 35.40 -43.46 35.44
C MET A 464 35.44 -43.38 33.90
N GLN A 465 35.80 -44.46 33.22
CA GLN A 465 35.82 -44.51 31.76
C GLN A 465 34.41 -44.41 31.16
N GLU A 466 33.42 -45.08 31.75
CA GLU A 466 32.00 -44.95 31.37
C GLU A 466 31.51 -43.51 31.55
N SER A 467 31.84 -42.89 32.68
CA SER A 467 31.48 -41.49 32.96
C SER A 467 32.15 -40.54 31.97
N SER A 468 33.43 -40.76 31.66
CA SER A 468 34.17 -39.98 30.66
C SER A 468 33.55 -40.10 29.26
N ASN A 469 33.15 -41.30 28.86
CA ASN A 469 32.45 -41.53 27.59
C ASN A 469 31.09 -40.81 27.56
N LYS A 470 30.33 -40.85 28.66
CA LYS A 470 29.07 -40.12 28.80
C LYS A 470 29.26 -38.61 28.65
N TYR A 471 30.24 -38.03 29.34
CA TYR A 471 30.55 -36.60 29.20
C TYR A 471 31.02 -36.22 27.80
N ARG A 472 31.75 -37.12 27.11
CA ARG A 472 32.15 -36.89 25.72
C ARG A 472 30.95 -36.83 24.78
N LEU A 473 29.97 -37.72 24.97
CA LEU A 473 28.72 -37.70 24.21
C LEU A 473 27.91 -36.42 24.50
N GLU A 474 27.73 -36.08 25.77
CA GLU A 474 27.02 -34.87 26.19
C GLU A 474 27.69 -33.59 25.64
N LYS A 475 29.02 -33.52 25.65
CA LYS A 475 29.78 -32.43 25.01
C LYS A 475 29.47 -32.33 23.52
N THR A 476 29.44 -33.45 22.82
CA THR A 476 29.16 -33.49 21.37
C THR A 476 27.73 -33.01 21.07
N GLU A 477 26.76 -33.41 21.90
CA GLU A 477 25.37 -32.96 21.79
C GLU A 477 25.23 -31.45 22.05
N ILE A 478 25.95 -30.92 23.05
CA ILE A 478 25.99 -29.49 23.34
C ILE A 478 26.63 -28.72 22.18
N GLU A 479 27.72 -29.23 21.61
CA GLU A 479 28.38 -28.62 20.43
C GLU A 479 27.45 -28.59 19.21
N GLN A 480 26.67 -29.65 18.98
CA GLN A 480 25.64 -29.67 17.93
C GLN A 480 24.53 -28.64 18.18
N LYS A 481 23.96 -28.60 19.38
CA LYS A 481 22.94 -27.59 19.75
C LYS A 481 23.47 -26.16 19.62
N HIS A 482 24.74 -25.93 19.96
CA HIS A 482 25.37 -24.62 19.77
C HIS A 482 25.47 -24.24 18.29
N LEU A 483 25.83 -25.19 17.40
CA LEU A 483 25.86 -24.95 15.96
C LEU A 483 24.47 -24.64 15.40
N GLU A 484 23.45 -25.38 15.84
CA GLU A 484 22.05 -25.15 15.46
C GLU A 484 21.59 -23.75 15.90
N LEU A 485 21.77 -23.41 17.18
CA LEU A 485 21.43 -22.08 17.72
C LEU A 485 22.20 -20.95 17.03
N SER A 486 23.48 -21.17 16.67
CA SER A 486 24.26 -20.19 15.92
C SER A 486 23.67 -19.96 14.52
N SER A 487 23.22 -21.02 13.85
CA SER A 487 22.59 -20.91 12.53
C SER A 487 21.22 -20.23 12.58
N GLU A 488 20.43 -20.51 13.63
CA GLU A 488 19.17 -19.82 13.89
C GLU A 488 19.40 -18.32 14.18
N PHE A 489 20.43 -18.00 14.96
CA PHE A 489 20.81 -16.62 15.25
C PHE A 489 21.20 -15.85 13.99
N ASP A 490 21.99 -16.46 13.09
CA ASP A 490 22.36 -15.85 11.81
C ASP A 490 21.14 -15.64 10.90
N SER A 491 20.20 -16.60 10.89
CA SER A 491 18.93 -16.49 10.16
C SER A 491 18.06 -15.35 10.70
N LEU A 492 17.90 -15.26 12.03
CA LEU A 492 17.18 -14.18 12.69
C LEU A 492 17.82 -12.82 12.41
N LYS A 493 19.15 -12.74 12.44
CA LYS A 493 19.88 -11.51 12.11
C LYS A 493 19.61 -11.06 10.67
N ALA A 494 19.65 -11.99 9.71
CA ALA A 494 19.32 -11.69 8.32
C ALA A 494 17.85 -11.24 8.15
N SER A 495 16.92 -11.84 8.90
CA SER A 495 15.51 -11.44 8.94
C SER A 495 15.33 -10.02 9.49
N ILE A 496 16.00 -9.68 10.59
CA ILE A 496 16.00 -8.33 11.19
C ILE A 496 16.55 -7.29 10.19
N GLU A 497 17.64 -7.61 9.48
CA GLU A 497 18.20 -6.73 8.44
C GLU A 497 17.25 -6.57 7.23
N GLY A 498 16.45 -7.58 6.92
CA GLY A 498 15.36 -7.49 5.95
C GLY A 498 14.25 -6.54 6.40
N ILE A 499 13.75 -6.73 7.62
CA ILE A 499 12.70 -5.89 8.22
C ILE A 499 13.16 -4.43 8.32
N LYS A 500 14.42 -4.18 8.70
CA LYS A 500 15.00 -2.84 8.76
C LYS A 500 14.97 -2.14 7.40
N ARG A 501 15.37 -2.84 6.32
CA ARG A 501 15.31 -2.30 4.96
C ARG A 501 13.87 -2.01 4.51
N ASP A 502 12.92 -2.86 4.88
CA ASP A 502 11.50 -2.62 4.59
C ASP A 502 10.93 -1.42 5.35
N TYR A 503 11.33 -1.26 6.61
CA TYR A 503 10.97 -0.10 7.42
C TYR A 503 11.51 1.20 6.80
N GLU A 504 12.79 1.24 6.42
CA GLU A 504 13.41 2.40 5.77
C GLU A 504 12.72 2.76 4.44
N ARG A 505 12.33 1.76 3.65
CA ARG A 505 11.54 1.99 2.42
C ARG A 505 10.17 2.58 2.72
N LYS A 506 9.44 2.02 3.68
CA LYS A 506 8.13 2.53 4.10
C LYS A 506 8.22 3.96 4.63
N LEU A 507 9.24 4.26 5.43
CA LEU A 507 9.49 5.61 5.95
C LEU A 507 9.68 6.63 4.82
N LYS A 508 10.51 6.29 3.81
CA LYS A 508 10.70 7.14 2.64
C LYS A 508 9.40 7.37 1.86
N THR A 509 8.58 6.33 1.69
CA THR A 509 7.26 6.48 1.05
C THR A 509 6.34 7.39 1.86
N THR A 510 6.38 7.32 3.19
CA THR A 510 5.63 8.23 4.06
C THR A 510 6.09 9.68 3.87
N ASP A 511 7.39 9.94 3.82
CA ASP A 511 7.93 11.29 3.58
C ASP A 511 7.50 11.84 2.21
N ASP A 512 7.53 11.02 1.16
CA ASP A 512 7.09 11.39 -0.18
C ASP A 512 5.59 11.73 -0.21
N LEU A 513 4.76 10.95 0.50
CA LEU A 513 3.33 11.19 0.65
C LEU A 513 3.04 12.49 1.43
N ASP A 514 3.76 12.75 2.51
CA ASP A 514 3.62 13.99 3.29
C ASP A 514 3.97 15.23 2.45
N ASN A 515 5.04 15.14 1.66
CA ASN A 515 5.39 16.19 0.70
C ASN A 515 4.30 16.41 -0.35
N ARG A 516 3.70 15.32 -0.87
CA ARG A 516 2.58 15.41 -1.81
C ARG A 516 1.35 16.05 -1.19
N ILE A 517 1.00 15.70 0.06
CA ILE A 517 -0.11 16.30 0.80
C ILE A 517 0.13 17.79 1.02
N LYS A 518 1.37 18.18 1.34
CA LYS A 518 1.74 19.59 1.49
C LYS A 518 1.53 20.37 0.19
N GLY A 519 2.00 19.83 -0.95
CA GLY A 519 1.79 20.45 -2.26
C GLY A 519 0.31 20.60 -2.63
N LEU A 520 -0.51 19.57 -2.36
CA LEU A 520 -1.96 19.63 -2.60
C LEU A 520 -2.67 20.67 -1.70
N ARG A 521 -2.19 20.91 -0.48
CA ARG A 521 -2.72 21.96 0.40
C ARG A 521 -2.39 23.34 -0.15
N GLU A 522 -1.15 23.56 -0.61
CA GLU A 522 -0.73 24.82 -1.22
C GLU A 522 -1.52 25.12 -2.50
N GLU A 523 -1.78 24.10 -3.33
CA GLU A 523 -2.64 24.20 -4.52
C GLU A 523 -4.08 24.56 -4.14
N ARG A 524 -4.66 23.88 -3.15
CA ARG A 524 -6.01 24.18 -2.63
C ARG A 524 -6.12 25.62 -2.12
N ASP A 525 -5.13 26.11 -1.37
CA ASP A 525 -5.14 27.47 -0.84
C ASP A 525 -5.08 28.52 -1.98
N THR A 526 -4.31 28.21 -3.03
CA THR A 526 -4.25 29.04 -4.24
C THR A 526 -5.60 29.09 -4.96
N LEU A 527 -6.22 27.93 -5.20
CA LEU A 527 -7.55 27.84 -5.81
C LEU A 527 -8.63 28.53 -4.97
N GLU A 528 -8.56 28.44 -3.64
CA GLU A 528 -9.49 29.13 -2.75
C GLU A 528 -9.35 30.67 -2.84
N SER A 529 -8.13 31.17 -3.00
CA SER A 529 -7.85 32.57 -3.26
C SER A 529 -8.41 33.03 -4.61
N ASP A 530 -8.23 32.24 -5.66
CA ASP A 530 -8.76 32.53 -7.00
C ASP A 530 -10.29 32.58 -7.01
N ILE A 531 -10.95 31.64 -6.32
CA ILE A 531 -12.40 31.62 -6.15
C ILE A 531 -12.89 32.88 -5.42
N LYS A 532 -12.18 33.33 -4.36
CA LYS A 532 -12.52 34.58 -3.65
C LYS A 532 -12.41 35.79 -4.59
N THR A 533 -11.35 35.83 -5.40
CA THR A 533 -11.12 36.91 -6.37
C THR A 533 -12.21 36.95 -7.44
N LEU A 534 -12.55 35.79 -8.03
CA LEU A 534 -13.63 35.66 -9.01
C LEU A 534 -15.00 36.04 -8.43
N ASN A 535 -15.30 35.63 -7.19
CA ASN A 535 -16.53 36.03 -6.51
C ASN A 535 -16.61 37.55 -6.29
N ASN A 536 -15.50 38.20 -5.95
CA ASN A 536 -15.47 39.64 -5.81
C ASN A 536 -15.69 40.35 -7.15
N LYS A 537 -15.08 39.85 -8.24
CA LYS A 537 -15.34 40.34 -9.61
C LYS A 537 -16.81 40.16 -9.99
N ASN A 538 -17.42 39.01 -9.71
CA ASN A 538 -18.83 38.74 -9.99
C ASN A 538 -19.77 39.69 -9.22
N LYS A 539 -19.47 39.96 -7.94
CA LYS A 539 -20.21 40.97 -7.15
C LYS A 539 -20.12 42.36 -7.76
N LYS A 540 -18.95 42.75 -8.29
CA LYS A 540 -18.77 44.01 -9.02
C LYS A 540 -19.65 44.05 -10.27
N TYR A 541 -19.59 43.02 -11.12
CA TYR A 541 -20.43 42.94 -12.32
C TYR A 541 -21.93 42.97 -12.00
N GLN A 542 -22.39 42.29 -10.94
CA GLN A 542 -23.78 42.37 -10.51
C GLN A 542 -24.20 43.77 -10.04
N LYS A 543 -23.26 44.55 -9.50
CA LYS A 543 -23.51 45.95 -9.14
C LYS A 543 -23.59 46.81 -10.40
N ASP A 544 -22.65 46.64 -11.32
CA ASP A 544 -22.60 47.36 -12.59
C ASP A 544 -23.87 47.11 -13.43
N ILE A 545 -24.35 45.86 -13.50
CA ILE A 545 -25.63 45.50 -14.14
C ILE A 545 -26.81 46.21 -13.49
N ARG A 546 -26.85 46.29 -12.15
CA ARG A 546 -27.93 47.00 -11.45
C ARG A 546 -27.92 48.49 -11.78
N GLU A 547 -26.76 49.13 -11.78
CA GLU A 547 -26.62 50.55 -12.13
C GLU A 547 -27.02 50.83 -13.58
N LEU A 548 -26.66 49.94 -14.52
CA LEU A 548 -27.09 50.05 -15.92
C LEU A 548 -28.60 49.89 -16.06
N ASN A 549 -29.23 48.95 -15.36
CA ASN A 549 -30.68 48.78 -15.38
C ASN A 549 -31.41 50.02 -14.85
N THR A 550 -30.91 50.63 -13.77
CA THR A 550 -31.50 51.89 -13.26
C THR A 550 -31.39 53.02 -14.29
N LYS A 551 -30.25 53.13 -14.98
CA LYS A 551 -30.11 54.10 -16.09
C LYS A 551 -31.06 53.83 -17.25
N ILE A 552 -31.32 52.57 -17.58
CA ILE A 552 -32.29 52.20 -18.62
C ILE A 552 -33.69 52.65 -18.19
N GLU A 553 -34.10 52.37 -16.94
CA GLU A 553 -35.38 52.81 -16.39
C GLU A 553 -35.53 54.34 -16.43
N ASP A 554 -34.49 55.09 -16.04
CA ASP A 554 -34.48 56.55 -16.09
C ASP A 554 -34.64 57.08 -17.53
N LEU A 555 -33.93 56.48 -18.49
CA LEU A 555 -34.03 56.84 -19.91
C LEU A 555 -35.41 56.51 -20.49
N GLU A 556 -36.02 55.39 -20.12
CA GLU A 556 -37.39 55.03 -20.52
C GLU A 556 -38.42 56.03 -20.00
N LEU A 557 -38.27 56.49 -18.76
CA LEU A 557 -39.08 57.57 -18.20
C LEU A 557 -38.92 58.86 -19.00
N GLU A 558 -37.68 59.24 -19.32
CA GLU A 558 -37.41 60.45 -20.12
C GLU A 558 -38.03 60.36 -21.52
N ILE A 559 -37.94 59.19 -22.18
CA ILE A 559 -38.59 58.95 -23.48
C ILE A 559 -40.11 59.14 -23.37
N ASN A 560 -40.74 58.57 -22.35
CA ASN A 560 -42.18 58.71 -22.14
C ASN A 560 -42.59 60.17 -21.90
N GLU A 561 -41.80 60.94 -21.16
CA GLU A 561 -42.04 62.38 -20.97
C GLU A 561 -41.95 63.15 -22.30
N LYS A 562 -40.93 62.85 -23.12
CA LYS A 562 -40.77 63.47 -24.45
C LYS A 562 -41.91 63.10 -25.40
N ASP A 563 -42.37 61.86 -25.40
CA ASP A 563 -43.51 61.43 -26.22
C ASP A 563 -44.81 62.12 -25.79
N ASN A 564 -45.02 62.28 -24.49
CA ASN A 564 -46.16 63.04 -23.97
C ASN A 564 -46.11 64.51 -24.42
N LEU A 565 -44.94 65.15 -24.32
CA LEU A 565 -44.73 66.51 -24.82
C LEU A 565 -44.99 66.61 -26.33
N ASN A 566 -44.50 65.65 -27.11
CA ASN A 566 -44.68 65.62 -28.55
C ASN A 566 -46.17 65.46 -28.93
N ASN A 567 -46.92 64.68 -28.16
CA ASN A 567 -48.37 64.55 -28.31
C ASN A 567 -49.13 65.83 -27.94
N GLN A 568 -48.67 66.57 -26.93
CA GLN A 568 -49.23 67.89 -26.59
C GLN A 568 -48.99 68.89 -27.74
N LEU A 569 -47.76 68.99 -28.23
CA LEU A 569 -47.40 69.86 -29.35
C LEU A 569 -48.20 69.53 -30.62
N LYS A 570 -48.43 68.25 -30.93
CA LYS A 570 -49.30 67.85 -32.05
C LYS A 570 -50.72 68.36 -31.92
N LYS A 571 -51.30 68.33 -30.72
CA LYS A 571 -52.65 68.86 -30.45
C LYS A 571 -52.68 70.38 -30.62
N GLU A 572 -51.63 71.06 -30.18
CA GLU A 572 -51.49 72.51 -30.31
C GLU A 572 -51.40 72.93 -31.79
N ILE A 573 -50.55 72.25 -32.58
CA ILE A 573 -50.46 72.45 -34.04
C ILE A 573 -51.81 72.20 -34.72
N GLN A 574 -52.58 71.18 -34.32
CA GLN A 574 -53.91 70.95 -34.89
C GLN A 574 -54.89 72.08 -34.56
N LYS A 575 -54.84 72.60 -33.33
CA LYS A 575 -55.65 73.73 -32.90
C LYS A 575 -55.30 74.98 -33.72
N GLU A 576 -54.03 75.32 -33.85
CA GLU A 576 -53.56 76.45 -34.64
C GLU A 576 -53.92 76.31 -36.13
N LYS A 577 -53.80 75.11 -36.71
CA LYS A 577 -54.26 74.86 -38.09
C LYS A 577 -55.75 75.12 -38.27
N LYS A 578 -56.56 74.76 -37.27
CA LYS A 578 -58.01 75.03 -37.29
C LYS A 578 -58.29 76.52 -37.19
N GLU A 579 -57.64 77.22 -36.25
CA GLU A 579 -57.74 78.67 -36.11
C GLU A 579 -57.32 79.40 -37.40
N LYS A 580 -56.22 78.96 -38.03
CA LYS A 580 -55.78 79.48 -39.33
C LYS A 580 -56.82 79.26 -40.44
N SER A 581 -57.42 78.07 -40.52
CA SER A 581 -58.48 77.78 -41.50
C SER A 581 -59.72 78.65 -41.28
N GLU A 582 -60.10 78.87 -40.03
CA GLU A 582 -61.22 79.75 -39.67
C GLU A 582 -60.91 81.21 -40.06
N LEU A 583 -59.67 81.68 -39.82
CA LEU A 583 -59.22 83.00 -40.26
C LEU A 583 -59.18 83.15 -41.78
N ILE A 584 -58.75 82.12 -42.52
CA ILE A 584 -58.78 82.11 -43.99
C ILE A 584 -60.22 82.26 -44.49
N HIS A 585 -61.19 81.53 -43.92
CA HIS A 585 -62.59 81.68 -44.31
C HIS A 585 -63.17 83.06 -43.95
N GLN A 586 -62.77 83.64 -42.82
CA GLN A 586 -63.13 85.02 -42.50
C GLN A 586 -62.56 86.01 -43.52
N LEU A 587 -61.32 85.81 -43.96
CA LEU A 587 -60.66 86.59 -45.00
C LEU A 587 -61.36 86.46 -46.37
N GLU A 588 -61.73 85.24 -46.77
CA GLU A 588 -62.47 84.98 -48.00
C GLU A 588 -63.86 85.64 -47.98
N SER A 589 -64.56 85.59 -46.84
CA SER A 589 -65.84 86.27 -46.65
C SER A 589 -65.68 87.79 -46.78
N LEU A 590 -64.69 88.37 -46.10
CA LEU A 590 -64.39 89.80 -46.19
C LEU A 590 -63.97 90.22 -47.61
N SER A 591 -63.23 89.38 -48.33
CA SER A 591 -62.88 89.63 -49.73
C SER A 591 -64.12 89.67 -50.62
N LYS A 592 -65.09 88.78 -50.37
CA LYS A 592 -66.35 88.76 -51.12
C LYS A 592 -67.21 89.99 -50.82
N ASP A 593 -67.28 90.41 -49.56
CA ASP A 593 -67.94 91.65 -49.15
C ASP A 593 -67.29 92.88 -49.82
N LEU A 594 -65.95 92.87 -49.96
CA LEU A 594 -65.20 93.92 -50.66
C LEU A 594 -65.55 93.96 -52.15
N ASP A 595 -65.65 92.82 -52.82
CA ASP A 595 -66.03 92.74 -54.23
C ASP A 595 -67.48 93.19 -54.46
N ASP A 596 -68.41 92.89 -53.54
CA ASP A 596 -69.79 93.40 -53.57
C ASP A 596 -69.86 94.92 -53.42
N VAL A 597 -69.02 95.49 -52.55
CA VAL A 597 -68.88 96.95 -52.41
C VAL A 597 -68.31 97.55 -53.69
N LYS A 598 -67.32 96.90 -54.30
CA LYS A 598 -66.70 97.34 -55.57
C LYS A 598 -67.70 97.30 -56.73
N PHE A 599 -68.55 96.27 -56.79
CA PHE A 599 -69.63 96.16 -57.75
C PHE A 599 -70.68 97.26 -57.55
N LYS A 600 -71.07 97.59 -56.31
CA LYS A 600 -71.95 98.74 -56.00
C LYS A 600 -71.33 100.07 -56.41
N PHE A 601 -70.02 100.24 -56.19
CA PHE A 601 -69.27 101.43 -56.60
C PHE A 601 -69.22 101.58 -58.14
N ASP A 602 -69.00 100.49 -58.87
CA ASP A 602 -69.03 100.47 -60.34
C ASP A 602 -70.44 100.68 -60.93
N LEU A 603 -71.50 100.27 -60.21
CA LEU A 603 -72.89 100.55 -60.56
C LEU A 603 -73.24 102.04 -60.39
N GLN A 604 -72.69 102.68 -59.36
CA GLN A 604 -72.87 104.10 -59.08
C GLN A 604 -72.10 104.99 -60.06
N MET A 605 -70.94 104.53 -60.54
CA MET A 605 -70.17 105.20 -61.61
C MET A 605 -70.82 105.05 -62.99
N LYS A 606 -71.54 103.97 -63.28
CA LYS A 606 -72.26 103.76 -64.55
C LYS A 606 -73.61 104.49 -64.66
N THR A 607 -74.08 105.15 -63.59
CA THR A 607 -75.34 105.93 -63.60
C THR A 607 -75.14 107.45 -63.62
N SER A 608 -73.88 107.93 -63.66
CA SER A 608 -73.56 109.37 -63.65
C SER A 608 -72.68 109.79 -64.83
N THR A 609 -73.12 109.49 -66.06
CA THR A 609 -72.60 110.12 -67.29
C THR A 609 -73.72 110.36 -68.30
N ALA A 610 -74.49 111.42 -68.04
CA ALA A 610 -75.17 112.26 -69.02
C ALA A 610 -75.24 113.67 -68.40
N GLU A 611 -74.07 114.34 -68.43
CA GLU A 611 -73.81 115.78 -68.70
C GLU A 611 -74.90 116.81 -68.34
N GLU A 612 -74.64 118.01 -67.84
CA GLU A 612 -73.45 118.81 -67.51
C GLU A 612 -74.06 120.19 -67.20
N VAL A 613 -74.17 120.60 -65.93
CA VAL A 613 -74.50 121.99 -65.59
C VAL A 613 -73.56 122.48 -64.50
N GLU A 614 -72.33 122.64 -64.98
CA GLU A 614 -71.26 123.54 -64.59
C GLU A 614 -71.73 124.91 -64.03
N ARG A 615 -71.79 125.10 -62.70
CA ARG A 615 -71.40 126.42 -62.16
C ARG A 615 -71.13 126.57 -60.67
N ASN A 616 -71.72 125.78 -59.79
CA ASN A 616 -71.74 126.14 -58.37
C ASN A 616 -71.26 125.01 -57.48
N THR A 617 -69.95 124.87 -57.28
CA THR A 617 -69.38 125.06 -55.92
C THR A 617 -67.91 124.65 -55.85
N LEU A 618 -67.06 125.65 -56.00
CA LEU A 618 -65.73 125.77 -55.35
C LEU A 618 -65.81 125.72 -53.80
N LEU A 619 -66.82 125.05 -53.24
CA LEU A 619 -67.11 124.87 -51.81
C LEU A 619 -67.08 123.38 -51.40
N GLU A 620 -66.97 122.45 -52.35
CA GLU A 620 -66.85 121.00 -52.10
C GLU A 620 -65.38 120.52 -52.03
N THR A 621 -64.42 121.39 -52.38
CA THR A 621 -62.98 121.12 -52.23
C THR A 621 -62.52 121.05 -50.77
N VAL A 622 -63.34 121.47 -49.79
CA VAL A 622 -63.00 121.37 -48.36
C VAL A 622 -63.57 120.10 -47.70
N SER A 623 -64.63 119.49 -48.24
CA SER A 623 -65.17 118.21 -47.74
C SER A 623 -64.39 116.99 -48.25
N GLY A 624 -63.83 117.07 -49.47
CA GLY A 624 -62.96 116.02 -50.03
C GLY A 624 -61.66 115.81 -49.24
N TYR A 625 -61.06 116.87 -48.69
CA TYR A 625 -59.86 116.73 -47.86
C TYR A 625 -60.16 116.12 -46.47
N ARG A 626 -61.35 116.35 -45.89
CA ARG A 626 -61.75 115.71 -44.62
C ARG A 626 -62.10 114.23 -44.77
N SER A 627 -62.68 113.81 -45.90
CA SER A 627 -62.92 112.39 -46.17
C SER A 627 -61.60 111.63 -46.42
N ARG A 628 -60.64 112.27 -47.08
CA ARG A 628 -59.33 111.67 -47.35
C ARG A 628 -58.43 111.61 -46.10
N GLU A 629 -58.57 112.56 -45.18
CA GLU A 629 -57.92 112.53 -43.87
C GLU A 629 -58.51 111.43 -42.95
N ALA A 630 -59.82 111.17 -43.03
CA ALA A 630 -60.46 110.08 -42.29
C ALA A 630 -60.03 108.68 -42.79
N ASP A 631 -59.92 108.50 -44.11
CA ASP A 631 -59.44 107.24 -44.70
C ASP A 631 -57.94 107.03 -44.46
N LEU A 632 -57.13 108.08 -44.52
CA LEU A 632 -55.71 108.01 -44.15
C LEU A 632 -55.53 107.69 -42.67
N ASN A 633 -56.36 108.24 -41.77
CA ASN A 633 -56.33 107.88 -40.35
C ASN A 633 -56.78 106.43 -40.10
N LYS A 634 -57.75 105.92 -40.87
CA LYS A 634 -58.14 104.50 -40.82
C LYS A 634 -57.01 103.58 -41.28
N GLN A 635 -56.30 103.94 -42.36
CA GLN A 635 -55.14 103.21 -42.84
C GLN A 635 -53.96 103.28 -41.85
N ILE A 636 -53.72 104.44 -41.22
CA ILE A 636 -52.70 104.58 -40.17
C ILE A 636 -53.02 103.71 -38.95
N ILE A 637 -54.30 103.59 -38.57
CA ILE A 637 -54.71 102.70 -37.48
C ILE A 637 -54.51 101.23 -37.88
N GLN A 638 -54.91 100.83 -39.09
CA GLN A 638 -54.69 99.47 -39.59
C GLN A 638 -53.20 99.12 -39.69
N LEU A 639 -52.37 100.04 -40.17
CA LEU A 639 -50.91 99.86 -40.22
C LEU A 639 -50.28 99.79 -38.83
N LYS A 640 -50.81 100.54 -37.84
CA LYS A 640 -50.39 100.40 -36.43
C LYS A 640 -50.82 99.07 -35.83
N THR A 641 -51.97 98.52 -36.22
CA THR A 641 -52.42 97.19 -35.79
C THR A 641 -51.54 96.10 -36.41
N ILE A 642 -51.32 96.14 -37.73
CA ILE A 642 -50.42 95.21 -38.42
C ILE A 642 -49.00 95.31 -37.87
N SER A 643 -48.50 96.51 -37.57
CA SER A 643 -47.19 96.70 -36.95
C SER A 643 -47.11 96.12 -35.53
N LYS A 644 -48.21 96.12 -34.76
CA LYS A 644 -48.26 95.47 -33.44
C LYS A 644 -48.34 93.95 -33.55
N GLU A 645 -49.10 93.43 -34.51
CA GLU A 645 -49.19 91.99 -34.79
C GLU A 645 -47.84 91.44 -35.26
N ALA A 646 -47.17 92.14 -36.17
CA ALA A 646 -45.81 91.79 -36.60
C ALA A 646 -44.80 91.86 -35.44
N GLN A 647 -44.96 92.81 -34.50
CA GLN A 647 -44.12 92.88 -33.30
C GLN A 647 -44.36 91.68 -32.37
N VAL A 648 -45.62 91.30 -32.14
CA VAL A 648 -45.97 90.10 -31.37
C VAL A 648 -45.42 88.83 -32.02
N GLU A 649 -45.54 88.71 -33.34
CA GLU A 649 -44.99 87.57 -34.09
C GLU A 649 -43.45 87.53 -34.02
N THR A 650 -42.79 88.70 -34.08
CA THR A 650 -41.34 88.81 -33.89
C THR A 650 -40.91 88.39 -32.48
N ASP A 651 -41.68 88.75 -31.45
CA ASP A 651 -41.39 88.38 -30.07
C ASP A 651 -41.67 86.89 -29.80
N ASN A 652 -42.69 86.31 -30.44
CA ASN A 652 -42.95 84.87 -30.42
C ASN A 652 -41.83 84.07 -31.11
N LEU A 653 -41.37 84.52 -32.28
CA LEU A 653 -40.23 83.90 -32.98
C LEU A 653 -38.94 84.00 -32.16
N LYS A 654 -38.71 85.11 -31.44
CA LYS A 654 -37.58 85.21 -30.51
C LYS A 654 -37.67 84.21 -29.35
N GLN A 655 -38.87 83.97 -28.81
CA GLN A 655 -39.06 82.95 -27.79
C GLN A 655 -38.84 81.54 -28.34
N GLU A 656 -39.31 81.26 -29.56
CA GLU A 656 -39.10 79.97 -30.22
C GLU A 656 -37.62 79.72 -30.51
N ILE A 657 -36.88 80.74 -30.97
CA ILE A 657 -35.42 80.68 -31.17
C ILE A 657 -34.72 80.37 -29.84
N ASN A 658 -35.06 81.06 -28.75
CA ASN A 658 -34.49 80.78 -27.42
C ASN A 658 -34.78 79.34 -26.95
N LEU A 659 -35.98 78.82 -27.25
CA LEU A 659 -36.34 77.45 -26.92
C LEU A 659 -35.52 76.43 -27.74
N LYS A 660 -35.31 76.72 -29.03
CA LYS A 660 -34.47 75.92 -29.94
C LYS A 660 -33.00 75.96 -29.52
N GLU A 661 -32.47 77.10 -29.11
CA GLU A 661 -31.11 77.23 -28.58
C GLU A 661 -30.90 76.38 -27.32
N LYS A 662 -31.86 76.40 -26.39
CA LYS A 662 -31.83 75.49 -25.22
C LYS A 662 -31.90 74.01 -25.61
N GLN A 663 -32.71 73.66 -26.62
CA GLN A 663 -32.75 72.28 -27.12
C GLN A 663 -31.41 71.85 -27.73
N ILE A 664 -30.74 72.75 -28.47
CA ILE A 664 -29.41 72.50 -29.03
C ILE A 664 -28.37 72.30 -27.91
N GLU A 665 -28.43 73.07 -26.84
CA GLU A 665 -27.54 72.93 -25.68
C GLU A 665 -27.71 71.56 -24.98
N VAL A 666 -28.96 71.09 -24.83
CA VAL A 666 -29.26 69.74 -24.33
C VAL A 666 -28.72 68.66 -25.27
N HIS A 667 -28.87 68.82 -26.59
CA HIS A 667 -28.34 67.87 -27.56
C HIS A 667 -26.80 67.81 -27.56
N LEU A 668 -26.12 68.96 -27.40
CA LEU A 668 -24.67 69.02 -27.23
C LEU A 668 -24.21 68.36 -25.92
N GLY A 669 -24.96 68.53 -24.83
CA GLY A 669 -24.73 67.81 -23.57
C GLY A 669 -24.81 66.30 -23.75
N ARG A 670 -25.89 65.81 -24.37
CA ARG A 670 -26.05 64.39 -24.72
C ARG A 670 -24.96 63.86 -25.65
N GLN A 671 -24.54 64.65 -26.64
CA GLN A 671 -23.45 64.25 -27.54
C GLN A 671 -22.14 64.05 -26.76
N LYS A 672 -21.87 64.89 -25.76
CA LYS A 672 -20.70 64.74 -24.88
C LYS A 672 -20.79 63.48 -24.02
N GLU A 673 -21.94 63.22 -23.41
CA GLU A 673 -22.17 61.99 -22.62
C GLU A 673 -22.03 60.73 -23.48
N LEU A 674 -22.56 60.75 -24.70
CA LEU A 674 -22.42 59.64 -25.65
C LEU A 674 -20.96 59.39 -26.02
N ASN A 675 -20.16 60.47 -26.15
CA ASN A 675 -18.74 60.38 -26.43
C ASN A 675 -17.96 59.81 -25.24
N ASP A 676 -18.32 60.16 -24.02
CA ASP A 676 -17.73 59.59 -22.79
C ASP A 676 -18.09 58.09 -22.65
N VAL A 677 -19.30 57.68 -23.02
CA VAL A 677 -19.71 56.26 -23.10
C VAL A 677 -18.90 55.53 -24.17
N LEU A 678 -18.70 56.12 -25.35
CA LEU A 678 -17.86 55.54 -26.40
C LEU A 678 -16.41 55.36 -25.95
N ILE A 679 -15.85 56.32 -25.19
CA ILE A 679 -14.49 56.21 -24.63
C ILE A 679 -14.42 55.04 -23.63
N LYS A 680 -15.41 54.88 -22.76
CA LYS A 680 -15.49 53.74 -21.82
C LYS A 680 -15.63 52.40 -22.53
N LEU A 681 -16.52 52.30 -23.51
CA LEU A 681 -16.68 51.08 -24.31
C LEU A 681 -15.39 50.73 -25.06
N ARG A 682 -14.62 51.74 -25.49
CA ARG A 682 -13.32 51.53 -26.13
C ARG A 682 -12.27 51.02 -25.15
N SER A 683 -12.22 51.54 -23.92
CA SER A 683 -11.30 51.00 -22.91
C SER A 683 -11.72 49.59 -22.46
N GLU A 684 -13.03 49.32 -22.33
CA GLU A 684 -13.54 47.98 -22.02
C GLU A 684 -13.22 46.98 -23.15
N ALA A 685 -13.29 47.40 -24.41
CA ALA A 685 -12.88 46.58 -25.55
C ALA A 685 -11.37 46.30 -25.55
N ASP A 686 -10.54 47.26 -25.16
CA ASP A 686 -9.08 47.09 -25.01
C ASP A 686 -8.78 46.14 -23.83
N ASP A 687 -9.48 46.27 -22.70
CA ASP A 687 -9.38 45.34 -21.57
C ASP A 687 -9.81 43.91 -21.98
N LEU A 688 -10.84 43.78 -22.83
CA LEU A 688 -11.28 42.48 -23.35
C LEU A 688 -10.26 41.86 -24.31
N ALA A 689 -9.59 42.68 -25.12
CA ALA A 689 -8.52 42.24 -26.00
C ALA A 689 -7.29 41.77 -25.19
N GLN A 690 -6.95 42.48 -24.11
CA GLN A 690 -5.91 42.07 -23.19
C GLN A 690 -6.27 40.77 -22.45
N PHE A 691 -7.51 40.66 -21.97
CA PHE A 691 -8.02 39.42 -21.36
C PHE A 691 -7.92 38.24 -22.33
N LYS A 692 -8.27 38.44 -23.60
CA LYS A 692 -8.11 37.40 -24.64
C LYS A 692 -6.65 36.96 -24.79
N TYR A 693 -5.72 37.91 -24.81
CA TYR A 693 -4.29 37.62 -24.92
C TYR A 693 -3.75 36.85 -23.70
N GLU A 694 -4.17 37.23 -22.49
CA GLU A 694 -3.84 36.51 -21.25
C GLU A 694 -4.46 35.10 -21.23
N THR A 695 -5.68 34.95 -21.74
CA THR A 695 -6.35 33.64 -21.83
C THR A 695 -5.63 32.72 -22.83
N GLU A 696 -5.22 33.24 -24.00
CA GLU A 696 -4.44 32.49 -24.99
C GLU A 696 -3.07 32.08 -24.43
N ALA A 697 -2.40 32.95 -23.66
CA ALA A 697 -1.14 32.64 -22.99
C ALA A 697 -1.28 31.57 -21.89
N ILE A 698 -2.35 31.62 -21.10
CA ILE A 698 -2.67 30.57 -20.11
C ILE A 698 -2.96 29.25 -20.83
N THR A 699 -3.70 29.30 -21.94
CA THR A 699 -4.04 28.10 -22.73
C THR A 699 -2.78 27.43 -23.29
N THR A 700 -1.86 28.20 -23.88
CA THR A 700 -0.58 27.67 -24.37
C THR A 700 0.28 27.12 -23.23
N THR A 701 0.29 27.76 -22.06
CA THR A 701 1.02 27.26 -20.88
C THR A 701 0.45 25.93 -20.42
N LYS A 702 -0.88 25.79 -20.41
CA LYS A 702 -1.57 24.55 -20.04
C LYS A 702 -1.39 23.44 -21.07
N GLU A 703 -1.33 23.76 -22.36
CA GLU A 703 -0.99 22.79 -23.41
C GLU A 703 0.42 22.22 -23.24
N VAL A 704 1.40 23.06 -22.89
CA VAL A 704 2.77 22.62 -22.57
C VAL A 704 2.80 21.75 -21.31
N GLU A 705 2.00 22.10 -20.29
CA GLU A 705 1.88 21.32 -19.06
C GLU A 705 1.25 19.94 -19.33
N ILE A 706 0.20 19.89 -20.15
CA ILE A 706 -0.42 18.63 -20.62
C ILE A 706 0.59 17.78 -21.37
N GLU A 707 1.34 18.35 -22.33
CA GLU A 707 2.40 17.61 -23.03
C GLU A 707 3.45 17.04 -22.06
N THR A 708 3.82 17.81 -21.04
CA THR A 708 4.81 17.40 -20.03
C THR A 708 4.28 16.25 -19.19
N LEU A 709 3.03 16.32 -18.74
CA LEU A 709 2.34 15.24 -18.04
C LEU A 709 2.21 14.00 -18.92
N GLN A 710 1.91 14.16 -20.21
CA GLN A 710 1.80 13.05 -21.16
C GLN A 710 3.15 12.33 -21.36
N ARG A 711 4.26 13.07 -21.40
CA ARG A 711 5.60 12.48 -21.40
C ARG A 711 5.91 11.72 -20.10
N GLN A 712 5.44 12.22 -18.95
CA GLN A 712 5.59 11.53 -17.67
C GLN A 712 4.75 10.25 -17.61
N VAL A 713 3.50 10.28 -18.09
CA VAL A 713 2.63 9.10 -18.21
C VAL A 713 3.28 8.05 -19.11
N ASN A 714 3.78 8.43 -20.29
CA ASN A 714 4.47 7.49 -21.19
C ASN A 714 5.72 6.88 -20.55
N LYS A 715 6.43 7.64 -19.70
CA LYS A 715 7.58 7.14 -18.94
C LYS A 715 7.13 6.14 -17.87
N LEU A 716 6.06 6.45 -17.13
CA LEU A 716 5.50 5.56 -16.11
C LEU A 716 4.94 4.28 -16.73
N GLU A 717 4.27 4.34 -17.88
CA GLU A 717 3.83 3.15 -18.63
C GLU A 717 5.03 2.27 -19.03
N LYS A 718 6.14 2.88 -19.46
CA LYS A 718 7.37 2.14 -19.76
C LYS A 718 7.96 1.49 -18.49
N ASP A 719 7.95 2.20 -17.37
CA ASP A 719 8.44 1.68 -16.10
C ASP A 719 7.55 0.56 -15.55
N ILE A 720 6.21 0.67 -15.69
CA ILE A 720 5.24 -0.38 -15.37
C ILE A 720 5.50 -1.63 -16.22
N ASN A 721 5.65 -1.49 -17.54
CA ASN A 721 5.97 -2.62 -18.41
C ASN A 721 7.30 -3.31 -18.03
N ASN A 722 8.32 -2.54 -17.64
CA ASN A 722 9.59 -3.09 -17.15
C ASN A 722 9.42 -3.82 -15.82
N LEU A 723 8.59 -3.29 -14.91
CA LEU A 723 8.28 -3.91 -13.63
C LEU A 723 7.47 -5.20 -13.81
N GLU A 724 6.48 -5.21 -14.70
CA GLU A 724 5.71 -6.41 -15.05
C GLU A 724 6.60 -7.51 -15.63
N LYS A 725 7.55 -7.12 -16.50
CA LYS A 725 8.57 -8.04 -17.00
C LYS A 725 9.44 -8.59 -15.87
N SER A 726 9.93 -7.72 -14.98
CA SER A 726 10.74 -8.12 -13.83
C SER A 726 9.96 -9.01 -12.86
N LEU A 727 8.66 -8.74 -12.66
CA LEU A 727 7.75 -9.54 -11.83
C LEU A 727 7.53 -10.92 -12.46
N SER A 728 7.36 -10.99 -13.78
CA SER A 728 7.26 -12.26 -14.53
C SER A 728 8.53 -13.09 -14.38
N GLU A 729 9.71 -12.47 -14.52
CA GLU A 729 11.00 -13.14 -14.32
C GLU A 729 11.17 -13.62 -12.87
N THR A 730 10.76 -12.82 -11.89
CA THR A 730 10.83 -13.20 -10.46
C THR A 730 9.85 -14.32 -10.14
N LYS A 731 8.64 -14.31 -10.72
CA LYS A 731 7.65 -15.37 -10.58
C LYS A 731 8.14 -16.69 -11.19
N ASN A 732 8.84 -16.63 -12.32
CA ASN A 732 9.46 -17.81 -12.92
C ASN A 732 10.56 -18.37 -12.01
N LYS A 733 11.45 -17.52 -11.47
CA LYS A 733 12.48 -17.94 -10.50
C LYS A 733 11.88 -18.52 -9.22
N LEU A 734 10.76 -17.96 -8.74
CA LEU A 734 10.04 -18.47 -7.58
C LEU A 734 9.44 -19.85 -7.85
N ASN A 735 8.89 -20.07 -9.05
CA ASN A 735 8.39 -21.38 -9.47
C ASN A 735 9.54 -22.40 -9.59
N GLU A 736 10.67 -22.03 -10.18
CA GLU A 736 11.88 -22.88 -10.24
C GLU A 736 12.38 -23.24 -8.84
N SER A 737 12.40 -22.28 -7.91
CA SER A 737 12.79 -22.53 -6.51
C SER A 737 11.75 -23.39 -5.77
N SER A 738 10.46 -23.22 -6.06
CA SER A 738 9.40 -24.09 -5.53
C SER A 738 9.53 -25.52 -6.04
N GLU A 739 9.86 -25.71 -7.32
CA GLU A 739 10.14 -27.02 -7.90
C GLU A 739 11.38 -27.66 -7.28
N GLN A 740 12.47 -26.89 -7.08
CA GLN A 740 13.64 -27.36 -6.34
C GLN A 740 13.32 -27.76 -4.91
N ASN A 741 12.48 -27.00 -4.20
CA ASN A 741 12.03 -27.37 -2.86
C ASN A 741 11.19 -28.65 -2.84
N ILE A 742 10.35 -28.88 -3.87
CA ILE A 742 9.61 -30.14 -4.01
C ILE A 742 10.58 -31.30 -4.25
N ILE A 743 11.60 -31.12 -5.09
CA ILE A 743 12.65 -32.12 -5.34
C ILE A 743 13.42 -32.41 -4.04
N MET A 744 13.92 -31.40 -3.34
CA MET A 744 14.63 -31.58 -2.06
C MET A 744 13.75 -32.24 -1.00
N LYS A 745 12.47 -31.89 -0.92
CA LYS A 745 11.54 -32.51 0.04
C LYS A 745 11.29 -33.99 -0.27
N ASN A 746 11.26 -34.36 -1.56
CA ASN A 746 11.19 -35.75 -1.99
C ASN A 746 12.49 -36.50 -1.68
N GLU A 747 13.65 -35.90 -1.92
CA GLU A 747 14.96 -36.48 -1.58
C GLU A 747 15.14 -36.68 -0.07
N ILE A 748 14.70 -35.72 0.75
CA ILE A 748 14.68 -35.85 2.21
C ILE A 748 13.74 -36.98 2.63
N SER A 749 12.54 -37.04 2.05
CA SER A 749 11.57 -38.12 2.34
C SER A 749 12.10 -39.50 1.94
N GLU A 750 12.89 -39.58 0.86
CA GLU A 750 13.54 -40.82 0.42
C GLU A 750 14.70 -41.20 1.34
N LYS A 751 15.52 -40.23 1.76
CA LYS A 751 16.56 -40.46 2.77
C LYS A 751 15.99 -40.87 4.12
N ASP A 752 14.90 -40.27 4.57
CA ASP A 752 14.20 -40.67 5.81
C ASP A 752 13.65 -42.09 5.71
N ARG A 753 13.13 -42.49 4.54
CA ARG A 753 12.71 -43.88 4.30
C ARG A 753 13.89 -44.85 4.34
N LEU A 754 15.01 -44.49 3.72
CA LEU A 754 16.24 -45.29 3.75
C LEU A 754 16.79 -45.44 5.17
N LEU A 755 16.95 -44.33 5.89
CA LEU A 755 17.36 -44.31 7.30
C LEU A 755 16.43 -45.13 8.18
N LYS A 756 15.11 -45.06 7.95
CA LYS A 756 14.14 -45.88 8.68
C LYS A 756 14.31 -47.37 8.36
N SER A 757 14.54 -47.73 7.10
CA SER A 757 14.83 -49.12 6.72
C SER A 757 16.17 -49.64 7.28
N GLU A 758 17.19 -48.78 7.36
CA GLU A 758 18.48 -49.09 7.99
C GLU A 758 18.33 -49.24 9.51
N LEU A 759 17.54 -48.39 10.15
CA LEU A 759 17.21 -48.50 11.57
C LEU A 759 16.45 -49.80 11.85
N ASP A 760 15.43 -50.12 11.05
CA ASP A 760 14.65 -51.35 11.20
C ASP A 760 15.53 -52.60 11.01
N THR A 761 16.45 -52.59 10.04
CA THR A 761 17.40 -53.70 9.82
C THR A 761 18.45 -53.83 10.92
N LEU A 762 18.97 -52.71 11.44
CA LEU A 762 19.85 -52.69 12.62
C LEU A 762 19.14 -53.20 13.87
N GLN A 763 17.88 -52.80 14.06
CA GLN A 763 17.06 -53.20 15.19
C GLN A 763 16.68 -54.68 15.11
N GLU A 764 16.42 -55.21 13.91
CA GLU A 764 16.22 -56.63 13.67
C GLU A 764 17.52 -57.44 13.86
N SER A 765 18.67 -56.91 13.42
CA SER A 765 19.99 -57.51 13.65
C SER A 765 20.32 -57.57 15.14
N SER A 766 20.13 -56.47 15.86
CA SER A 766 20.34 -56.39 17.31
C SER A 766 19.38 -57.31 18.06
N SER A 767 18.11 -57.39 17.65
CA SER A 767 17.14 -58.32 18.24
C SER A 767 17.53 -59.78 18.03
N LYS A 768 18.02 -60.15 16.84
CA LYS A 768 18.54 -61.51 16.56
C LYS A 768 19.79 -61.81 17.37
N GLU A 769 20.68 -60.84 17.55
CA GLU A 769 21.90 -61.00 18.34
C GLU A 769 21.60 -61.14 19.84
N ILE A 770 20.65 -60.35 20.36
CA ILE A 770 20.11 -60.48 21.71
C ILE A 770 19.44 -61.85 21.90
N GLU A 771 18.66 -62.33 20.93
CA GLU A 771 18.03 -63.66 21.00
C GLU A 771 19.09 -64.79 21.01
N VAL A 772 20.16 -64.65 20.23
CA VAL A 772 21.29 -65.60 20.23
C VAL A 772 22.03 -65.58 21.57
N LEU A 773 22.27 -64.39 22.14
CA LEU A 773 22.91 -64.24 23.45
C LEU A 773 22.02 -64.78 24.58
N GLN A 774 20.70 -64.54 24.53
CA GLN A 774 19.74 -65.10 25.48
C GLN A 774 19.68 -66.63 25.38
N LYS A 775 19.67 -67.22 24.17
CA LYS A 775 19.74 -68.68 24.00
C LYS A 775 21.05 -69.26 24.53
N LYS A 776 22.19 -68.57 24.35
CA LYS A 776 23.46 -68.97 24.97
C LYS A 776 23.40 -68.92 26.50
N PHE A 777 22.88 -67.82 27.05
CA PHE A 777 22.78 -67.63 28.48
C PHE A 777 21.84 -68.64 29.15
N SER A 778 20.69 -68.94 28.54
CA SER A 778 19.78 -69.99 29.01
C SER A 778 20.45 -71.37 28.97
N ARG A 779 21.25 -71.67 27.94
CA ARG A 779 21.97 -72.93 27.83
C ARG A 779 23.10 -73.06 28.85
N GLU A 780 23.84 -71.98 29.13
CA GLU A 780 24.86 -71.94 30.18
C GLU A 780 24.24 -72.04 31.57
N LYS A 781 23.07 -71.43 31.79
CA LYS A 781 22.31 -71.57 33.03
C LYS A 781 21.81 -72.99 33.25
N GLU A 782 21.26 -73.63 32.22
CA GLU A 782 20.86 -75.05 32.27
C GLU A 782 22.05 -75.98 32.52
N LEU A 783 23.21 -75.73 31.88
CA LEU A 783 24.45 -76.45 32.14
C LEU A 783 24.93 -76.26 33.58
N SER A 784 24.92 -75.02 34.07
CA SER A 784 25.29 -74.70 35.46
C SER A 784 24.38 -75.38 36.47
N GLU A 785 23.06 -75.40 36.25
CA GLU A 785 22.10 -76.09 37.12
C GLU A 785 22.23 -77.62 37.03
N PHE A 786 22.52 -78.15 35.83
CA PHE A 786 22.82 -79.57 35.65
C PHE A 786 24.10 -80.00 36.38
N TYR A 787 25.17 -79.21 36.30
CA TYR A 787 26.41 -79.47 37.05
C TYR A 787 26.20 -79.35 38.55
N LYS A 788 25.38 -78.39 39.00
CA LYS A 788 25.08 -78.20 40.43
C LYS A 788 24.27 -79.37 41.01
N ARG A 789 23.26 -79.87 40.30
CA ARG A 789 22.53 -81.09 40.71
C ARG A 789 23.39 -82.35 40.66
N SER A 790 24.24 -82.49 39.64
CA SER A 790 25.14 -83.65 39.52
C SER A 790 26.25 -83.70 40.58
N LEU A 791 26.59 -82.57 41.19
CA LEU A 791 27.55 -82.48 42.30
C LEU A 791 26.94 -82.88 43.66
N GLU A 792 25.62 -82.76 43.82
CA GLU A 792 24.92 -83.10 45.06
C GLU A 792 24.53 -84.59 45.14
N ASP A 793 24.31 -85.27 44.01
CA ASP A 793 23.77 -86.65 44.00
C ASP A 793 24.83 -87.78 43.92
N ASP A 794 25.99 -87.61 43.24
CA ASP A 794 27.09 -88.61 43.23
C ASP A 794 28.44 -88.04 42.69
N PRO A 795 29.43 -87.77 43.56
CA PRO A 795 30.75 -87.25 43.15
C PRO A 795 31.53 -88.17 42.18
N LYS A 796 31.24 -89.49 42.15
CA LYS A 796 31.93 -90.43 41.24
C LYS A 796 31.45 -90.32 39.80
N TYR A 797 30.22 -89.84 39.57
CA TYR A 797 29.67 -89.66 38.22
C TYR A 797 30.30 -88.45 37.49
N MET A 798 30.70 -87.42 38.24
CA MET A 798 31.41 -86.24 37.72
C MET A 798 32.81 -86.57 37.18
N ILE A 799 33.54 -87.48 37.83
CA ILE A 799 34.86 -87.92 37.34
C ILE A 799 34.72 -88.67 36.01
N LEU A 800 33.67 -89.47 35.84
CA LEU A 800 33.38 -90.17 34.58
C LEU A 800 32.91 -89.23 33.46
N LEU A 801 32.13 -88.19 33.76
CA LEU A 801 31.69 -87.17 32.79
C LEU A 801 32.85 -86.25 32.36
N ILE A 802 33.71 -85.84 33.28
CA ILE A 802 34.93 -85.07 32.97
C ILE A 802 35.89 -85.92 32.14
N LEU A 803 36.10 -87.19 32.48
CA LEU A 803 36.93 -88.09 31.68
C LEU A 803 36.35 -88.34 30.28
N ASN A 804 35.02 -88.37 30.13
CA ASN A 804 34.37 -88.56 28.84
C ASN A 804 34.35 -87.27 27.98
N GLU A 805 34.24 -86.08 28.57
CA GLU A 805 34.38 -84.81 27.83
C GLU A 805 35.85 -84.46 27.53
N VAL A 806 36.81 -84.82 28.39
CA VAL A 806 38.23 -84.75 28.06
C VAL A 806 38.55 -85.72 26.91
N ARG A 807 37.95 -86.92 26.89
CA ARG A 807 38.04 -87.88 25.77
C ARG A 807 37.39 -87.34 24.48
N LYS A 808 36.22 -86.70 24.55
CA LYS A 808 35.60 -86.05 23.36
C LYS A 808 36.38 -84.82 22.88
N ALA A 809 36.92 -84.00 23.79
CA ALA A 809 37.76 -82.85 23.45
C ALA A 809 39.04 -83.29 22.74
N THR A 810 39.76 -84.29 23.28
CA THR A 810 40.93 -84.90 22.61
C THR A 810 40.59 -85.56 21.28
N THR A 811 39.40 -86.17 21.12
CA THR A 811 38.97 -86.74 19.82
C THR A 811 38.63 -85.64 18.80
N LYS A 812 38.04 -84.53 19.25
CA LYS A 812 37.65 -83.38 18.40
C LYS A 812 38.84 -82.47 18.04
N GLU A 813 39.90 -82.49 18.84
CA GLU A 813 41.17 -81.82 18.54
C GLU A 813 42.06 -82.64 17.58
N LEU A 814 41.91 -83.98 17.60
CA LEU A 814 42.50 -84.89 16.62
C LEU A 814 41.80 -84.84 15.24
N GLU A 815 40.49 -84.58 15.20
CA GLU A 815 39.75 -84.31 13.93
C GLU A 815 40.01 -82.91 13.36
N ARG A 816 40.33 -81.91 14.21
CA ARG A 816 40.66 -80.54 13.77
C ARG A 816 42.06 -80.40 13.16
N THR A 817 42.96 -81.34 13.45
CA THR A 817 44.33 -81.36 12.92
C THR A 817 44.47 -82.15 11.60
N THR A 818 43.44 -82.89 11.17
CA THR A 818 43.47 -83.70 9.92
C THR A 818 42.53 -83.22 8.80
N ARG A 819 41.69 -82.19 9.01
CA ARG A 819 40.80 -81.61 7.98
C ARG A 819 40.95 -80.09 7.78
N ARG A 820 42.16 -79.55 7.90
CA ARG A 820 42.43 -78.11 7.83
C ARG A 820 43.20 -77.54 6.61
N PRO A 821 43.42 -78.24 5.48
CA PRO A 821 43.84 -77.54 4.26
C PRO A 821 42.70 -77.07 3.34
N THR A 822 41.50 -77.67 3.37
CA THR A 822 40.54 -77.48 2.26
C THR A 822 39.42 -76.46 2.52
N ALA A 823 39.08 -76.19 3.79
CA ALA A 823 37.97 -75.29 4.14
C ALA A 823 38.35 -73.81 4.27
N ILE A 824 39.62 -73.52 4.56
CA ILE A 824 40.14 -72.14 4.66
C ILE A 824 40.32 -71.53 3.27
N VAL A 825 40.76 -72.33 2.27
CA VAL A 825 40.89 -71.89 0.88
C VAL A 825 39.51 -71.57 0.26
N LYS A 826 38.47 -72.37 0.51
CA LYS A 826 37.11 -72.10 -0.01
C LYS A 826 36.41 -70.87 0.59
N ARG A 827 36.78 -70.44 1.80
CA ARG A 827 36.22 -69.21 2.40
C ARG A 827 36.98 -67.95 1.99
N LEU A 828 38.30 -68.04 1.79
CA LEU A 828 39.11 -66.94 1.24
C LEU A 828 38.76 -66.64 -0.23
N VAL A 829 38.51 -67.67 -1.05
CA VAL A 829 38.09 -67.47 -2.46
C VAL A 829 36.70 -66.82 -2.54
N LYS A 830 35.78 -67.16 -1.63
CA LYS A 830 34.41 -66.63 -1.67
C LYS A 830 34.26 -65.23 -1.07
N SER A 831 35.17 -64.77 -0.20
CA SER A 831 35.15 -63.39 0.28
C SER A 831 35.87 -62.42 -0.66
N LEU A 832 36.76 -62.91 -1.53
CA LEU A 832 37.42 -62.09 -2.56
C LEU A 832 36.56 -61.91 -3.84
N GLU A 833 35.52 -62.74 -4.04
CA GLU A 833 34.56 -62.59 -5.16
C GLU A 833 33.31 -61.75 -4.81
N GLY A 834 33.04 -61.52 -3.52
CA GLY A 834 31.82 -60.85 -3.05
C GLY A 834 31.93 -59.34 -2.80
N GLU A 835 33.14 -58.81 -2.66
CA GLU A 835 33.39 -57.39 -2.41
C GLU A 835 34.22 -56.83 -3.57
N GLY A 836 33.54 -56.09 -4.47
CA GLY A 836 34.09 -55.51 -5.71
C GLY A 836 35.16 -54.44 -5.49
N TYR A 837 36.28 -54.81 -4.87
CA TYR A 837 37.49 -54.00 -4.73
C TYR A 837 38.66 -54.70 -5.39
N LEU A 838 38.72 -54.62 -6.72
CA LEU A 838 39.98 -54.70 -7.50
C LEU A 838 39.71 -54.18 -8.92
N LYS A 839 39.50 -52.87 -9.03
CA LYS A 839 39.87 -52.13 -10.25
C LYS A 839 41.35 -51.83 -10.15
N ILE A 840 42.20 -52.81 -10.44
CA ILE A 840 43.62 -52.57 -10.73
C ILE A 840 43.91 -53.18 -12.09
N SER A 841 44.10 -52.27 -13.04
CA SER A 841 44.79 -52.46 -14.30
C SER A 841 46.19 -53.05 -14.02
N ALA A 842 46.43 -54.29 -14.40
CA ALA A 842 47.78 -54.85 -14.55
C ALA A 842 47.77 -56.07 -15.48
N ASP A 843 48.25 -55.83 -16.69
CA ASP A 843 49.07 -56.65 -17.59
C ASP A 843 48.84 -58.18 -17.73
N GLU A 844 48.65 -58.53 -19.01
CA GLU A 844 48.41 -59.84 -19.64
C GLU A 844 49.54 -60.89 -19.50
N GLU A 845 50.57 -60.69 -18.68
CA GLU A 845 51.76 -61.59 -18.65
C GLU A 845 51.79 -62.60 -17.49
N MET A 846 50.89 -62.52 -16.50
CA MET A 846 50.90 -63.43 -15.33
C MET A 846 49.93 -64.61 -15.43
N VAL A 847 49.08 -64.65 -16.46
CA VAL A 847 48.06 -65.71 -16.66
C VAL A 847 48.63 -66.97 -17.35
N GLU A 848 49.82 -66.89 -17.93
CA GLU A 848 50.43 -67.99 -18.69
C GLU A 848 51.35 -68.91 -17.85
N MET A 849 51.72 -68.51 -16.63
CA MET A 849 52.62 -69.31 -15.76
C MET A 849 51.91 -70.34 -14.86
N VAL A 850 50.58 -70.31 -14.74
CA VAL A 850 49.82 -71.21 -13.84
C VAL A 850 49.28 -72.47 -14.57
N LYS A 851 49.46 -72.58 -15.89
CA LYS A 851 48.96 -73.73 -16.69
C LYS A 851 49.85 -74.99 -16.70
N ASN A 852 50.98 -75.02 -15.99
CA ASN A 852 51.97 -76.11 -16.09
C ASN A 852 52.18 -76.97 -14.82
N PHE A 853 51.22 -77.09 -13.90
CA PHE A 853 51.31 -78.08 -12.82
C PHE A 853 50.40 -79.30 -13.07
N PRO A 854 50.93 -80.54 -13.02
CA PRO A 854 50.13 -81.75 -13.17
C PRO A 854 49.34 -82.06 -11.88
N PRO A 855 48.20 -82.78 -11.98
CA PRO A 855 47.22 -82.90 -10.90
C PRO A 855 47.64 -83.92 -9.82
N ILE A 856 47.30 -83.62 -8.56
CA ILE A 856 47.09 -84.60 -7.47
C ILE A 856 45.70 -84.36 -6.88
#